data_AF-A0AAQ5YAS5-F1
#
_entry.id   AF-A0AAQ5YAS5-F1
#
_cell.length_a   1.000
_cell.length_b   1.000
_cell.length_c   1.000
_cell.angle_alpha   90.00
_cell.angle_beta   90.00
_cell.angle_gamma   90.00
#
_symmetry.space_group_name_H-M   'P 1'
#
loop_
_entity.id
_entity.type
_entity.pdbx_description
1 polymer ?
#
loop_
_entity_poly.entity_id
_entity_poly.type
_entity_poly.pdbx_seq_one_letter_code
_entity_poly.pdbx_strand_id
1 'polypeptide(L)'
;MPHGSDDARKKFILTTTGNFYGIQPSSSLTDSQELNNFLDDGNEFVLSVSRSNNELHLSNKIEASGDSGEKVLVFFKLHPTVITEDNFHQSLLVSSMLESPINTLYQAVKQVFAPVLLKDERWRSAFDPKLADLLSELELGLGSVVRQFGAQSSSKKGRKEEDVLGILTPSDEFQYWADLSESAEKNSVRERAKHFTDQFEPIQKEFCGLDGLSMSDVVDLVEQSKEALDDVWRQTDYEPYPETRMVRLMDVVGGNLSGLHNPKAGNENKYLLMLFLGCSMCSSSLHVPHPWKGNKHCPQSLHCLAKRLNEVVTLRMVHEKLLCLLPGGKQQALTSDRVFEPFSGLNPLQYNPYTEPLWKAAVAQFERLMAPSEQEVAGRLKSYIADVKDNPQQLLQAFQKHKELIRRPTISKELQSEREMLLARILDYNKGLKTDFESRCHGGPGDKFGPLIGRNLPEVVNKIVWVRQLFHKVEDSVRIAEALLSDLSGFKGFLHFCDDLLEVLRVYEQEQFEDWSRDILSGLADPKSGISNRVMDLDHVDGKLKIQYSDRLVSLLREVRQLSALGFPIPAKIQQAANTADKFYRQAIVLKQVAHFYNTIDQQMIASQRPMMLSLALAFEQVIKSKESGGKLQITWDNPKDLEVYIAKLQSAAEKLSTENRKLRKWHTDFIDKVVTLMNVDLLRHQQRWKDGLQELRTGFATLEAQGFRSDDMRAWRQHWNHQLYKALEHQYQTGLEALNKNLPEIHIDLTFKQGRLQFRPPFEEVRARYFREMKRFISIPNQFKGVSALGEELIFNIMIDRNASGFLTIFSKAEDLFSRLHAIQHKFKEWVVLGQVDLEKLVEKHLSSVQDWERNFKALKARGKESERLPSQEKVDCITVNCEPVKAVIDDLVQRLFDMLLLSLRKSIQGHTQAIDSFVSESMEALSTRPESMEEIGAASGKHSQIFARKPEILPQFQCAEEKNRLLRAVAGAGMDSLSSLRAKWDKLELVMESHQLMIKEQMEVMRTNAAGHISAYRADLERFKARWDQLKPKDEMLETGDHAALLVCLQTIRDKQQEFQELELVRSKLLEDCACFDLEAPDFSLAEETKRDMEEVSQMWGLYEEWQQGFTEKAQEDWITLRSKTYVFEEFLFTWQDRLRKLKQPTAMSVKLQGEVDKYKNMVPVLKYVRGEHLSQDHWLDMFRLLGLPRGTTLERLTFNDLLGVANTIIEKALELKVSTNILMKGHASKETQNIDL
;
A
#
# COMPACT_ATOMS: atom_id res chain seq x y z
N MET A 1 60.19 -54.25 119.99
CA MET A 1 60.40 -53.96 118.56
C MET A 1 59.12 -53.29 118.07
N PRO A 2 59.20 -52.16 117.36
CA PRO A 2 58.25 -51.06 117.49
C PRO A 2 56.94 -51.30 116.73
N HIS A 3 55.79 -51.12 117.40
CA HIS A 3 54.49 -50.99 116.73
C HIS A 3 54.42 -49.57 116.13
N GLY A 4 54.84 -49.47 114.87
CA GLY A 4 54.91 -48.24 114.10
C GLY A 4 53.53 -47.65 113.79
N SER A 5 53.48 -46.33 113.82
CA SER A 5 52.30 -45.48 113.77
C SER A 5 51.88 -45.05 112.35
N ASP A 6 51.89 -45.91 111.33
CA ASP A 6 51.37 -45.51 110.01
C ASP A 6 51.01 -46.75 109.16
N ASP A 7 49.92 -47.43 109.50
CA ASP A 7 49.31 -48.41 108.59
C ASP A 7 48.59 -47.65 107.47
N ALA A 8 49.17 -47.67 106.26
CA ALA A 8 48.63 -46.90 105.13
C ALA A 8 47.20 -47.33 104.75
N ARG A 9 46.84 -48.60 105.00
CA ARG A 9 45.51 -49.17 104.70
C ARG A 9 44.44 -48.53 105.58
N LYS A 10 44.71 -48.46 106.89
CA LYS A 10 43.80 -47.83 107.88
C LYS A 10 43.66 -46.33 107.61
N LYS A 11 44.77 -45.67 107.29
CA LYS A 11 44.80 -44.25 106.94
C LYS A 11 43.93 -43.94 105.73
N PHE A 12 43.96 -44.78 104.69
CA PHE A 12 43.11 -44.60 103.50
C PHE A 12 41.61 -44.65 103.84
N ILE A 13 41.17 -45.69 104.54
CA ILE A 13 39.76 -45.86 104.92
C ILE A 13 39.28 -44.69 105.79
N LEU A 14 40.05 -44.37 106.84
CA LEU A 14 39.70 -43.28 107.77
C LEU A 14 39.72 -41.90 107.08
N THR A 15 40.71 -41.61 106.25
CA THR A 15 40.78 -40.33 105.50
C THR A 15 39.60 -40.18 104.54
N THR A 16 39.22 -41.25 103.86
CA THR A 16 38.09 -41.26 102.91
C THR A 16 36.78 -41.02 103.65
N THR A 17 36.58 -41.69 104.78
CA THR A 17 35.45 -41.44 105.68
C THR A 17 35.43 -39.99 106.17
N GLY A 18 36.58 -39.45 106.60
CA GLY A 18 36.66 -38.09 107.12
C GLY A 18 36.30 -37.03 106.08
N ASN A 19 36.73 -37.20 104.84
CA ASN A 19 36.38 -36.33 103.73
C ASN A 19 34.88 -36.37 103.39
N PHE A 20 34.26 -37.55 103.40
CA PHE A 20 32.84 -37.70 103.08
C PHE A 20 31.92 -37.04 104.13
N TYR A 21 32.24 -37.18 105.42
CA TYR A 21 31.44 -36.61 106.51
C TYR A 21 31.87 -35.19 106.92
N GLY A 22 33.03 -34.71 106.45
CA GLY A 22 33.61 -33.42 106.84
C GLY A 22 34.12 -33.38 108.29
N ILE A 23 34.51 -34.54 108.85
CA ILE A 23 34.96 -34.69 110.25
C ILE A 23 36.31 -35.42 110.25
N GLN A 24 37.26 -35.02 111.12
CA GLN A 24 38.48 -35.80 111.32
C GLN A 24 38.17 -37.07 112.14
N PRO A 25 38.50 -38.27 111.63
CA PRO A 25 38.29 -39.53 112.36
C PRO A 25 39.08 -39.55 113.68
N SER A 26 38.46 -40.01 114.76
CA SER A 26 39.13 -40.17 116.05
C SER A 26 40.22 -41.26 115.97
N SER A 27 41.31 -41.07 116.70
CA SER A 27 42.41 -42.05 116.75
C SER A 27 41.96 -43.42 117.26
N SER A 28 40.88 -43.48 118.07
CA SER A 28 40.27 -44.71 118.58
C SER A 28 39.72 -45.64 117.48
N LEU A 29 39.39 -45.11 116.30
CA LEU A 29 38.91 -45.92 115.18
C LEU A 29 40.02 -46.69 114.47
N THR A 30 41.29 -46.26 114.63
CA THR A 30 42.47 -46.96 114.07
C THR A 30 42.64 -48.36 114.68
N ASP A 31 42.22 -48.54 115.93
CA ASP A 31 42.33 -49.81 116.66
C ASP A 31 40.99 -50.56 116.74
N SER A 32 39.96 -50.09 116.01
CA SER A 32 38.64 -50.74 115.99
C SER A 32 38.73 -52.19 115.50
N GLN A 33 37.96 -53.06 116.15
CA GLN A 33 37.95 -54.48 115.83
C GLN A 33 37.36 -54.70 114.42
N GLU A 34 36.40 -53.88 114.03
CA GLU A 34 35.68 -53.98 112.77
C GLU A 34 36.55 -53.59 111.58
N LEU A 35 37.38 -52.55 111.73
CA LEU A 35 38.37 -52.17 110.72
C LEU A 35 39.47 -53.23 110.58
N ASN A 36 39.95 -53.77 111.69
CA ASN A 36 40.96 -54.82 111.67
C ASN A 36 40.41 -56.12 111.05
N ASN A 37 39.18 -56.52 111.40
CA ASN A 37 38.51 -57.67 110.78
C ASN A 37 38.36 -57.46 109.27
N PHE A 38 37.91 -56.28 108.84
CA PHE A 38 37.82 -55.97 107.42
C PHE A 38 39.17 -56.00 106.72
N LEU A 39 40.25 -55.54 107.33
CA LEU A 39 41.56 -55.55 106.66
C LEU A 39 42.18 -56.95 106.65
N ASP A 40 42.11 -57.68 107.76
CA ASP A 40 42.92 -58.87 108.01
C ASP A 40 42.15 -60.21 107.83
N ASP A 41 40.81 -60.22 107.84
CA ASP A 41 40.01 -61.41 107.52
C ASP A 41 39.66 -61.43 106.02
N GLY A 42 40.11 -62.46 105.32
CA GLY A 42 39.81 -62.68 103.91
C GLY A 42 38.31 -62.94 103.63
N ASN A 43 37.54 -63.36 104.63
CA ASN A 43 36.11 -63.63 104.51
C ASN A 43 35.23 -62.44 104.92
N GLU A 44 35.81 -61.37 105.46
CA GLU A 44 35.08 -60.16 105.80
C GLU A 44 35.12 -59.18 104.60
N PHE A 45 34.01 -59.10 103.87
CA PHE A 45 33.92 -58.41 102.58
C PHE A 45 33.44 -56.97 102.69
N VAL A 46 32.86 -56.55 103.81
CA VAL A 46 32.20 -55.25 103.91
C VAL A 46 32.63 -54.52 105.19
N LEU A 47 32.79 -53.21 105.06
CA LEU A 47 32.94 -52.28 106.15
C LEU A 47 32.04 -51.08 105.86
N SER A 48 30.94 -50.97 106.60
CA SER A 48 30.07 -49.81 106.59
C SER A 48 30.55 -48.79 107.63
N VAL A 49 30.41 -47.52 107.27
CA VAL A 49 30.68 -46.39 108.14
C VAL A 49 29.46 -45.52 108.17
N SER A 50 28.92 -45.29 109.35
CA SER A 50 27.80 -44.38 109.59
C SER A 50 28.20 -43.28 110.56
N ARG A 51 27.44 -42.18 110.54
CA ARG A 51 27.63 -41.06 111.47
C ARG A 51 26.43 -41.00 112.40
N SER A 52 26.65 -41.24 113.69
CA SER A 52 25.67 -41.02 114.75
C SER A 52 26.23 -40.02 115.75
N ASN A 53 25.44 -39.01 116.14
CA ASN A 53 25.83 -38.03 117.18
C ASN A 53 27.24 -37.41 117.02
N ASN A 54 27.65 -37.08 115.79
CA ASN A 54 28.98 -36.53 115.46
C ASN A 54 30.18 -37.49 115.63
N GLU A 55 29.93 -38.75 115.96
CA GLU A 55 30.93 -39.81 115.98
C GLU A 55 30.76 -40.74 114.78
N LEU A 56 31.87 -41.33 114.34
CA LEU A 56 31.89 -42.27 113.23
C LEU A 56 31.84 -43.69 113.81
N HIS A 57 30.90 -44.50 113.34
CA HIS A 57 30.77 -45.90 113.74
C HIS A 57 31.14 -46.81 112.57
N LEU A 58 32.02 -47.77 112.84
CA LEU A 58 32.47 -48.79 111.88
C LEU A 58 31.72 -50.09 112.17
N SER A 59 31.18 -50.73 111.15
CA SER A 59 30.51 -52.02 111.26
C SER A 59 30.85 -52.92 110.07
N ASN A 60 31.08 -54.21 110.31
CA ASN A 60 31.26 -55.18 109.24
C ASN A 60 29.93 -55.62 108.58
N LYS A 61 28.80 -55.09 109.05
CA LYS A 61 27.47 -55.33 108.47
C LYS A 61 26.89 -54.03 107.95
N ILE A 62 26.06 -54.14 106.92
CA ILE A 62 25.24 -53.03 106.45
C ILE A 62 23.97 -53.02 107.30
N GLU A 63 23.93 -52.17 108.31
CA GLU A 63 22.73 -51.92 109.09
C GLU A 63 21.96 -50.76 108.48
N ALA A 64 20.77 -51.03 107.95
CA ALA A 64 19.83 -49.98 107.56
C ALA A 64 19.07 -49.56 108.83
N SER A 65 19.56 -48.53 109.52
CA SER A 65 18.78 -47.86 110.56
C SER A 65 17.48 -47.35 109.92
N GLY A 66 16.34 -47.75 110.49
CA GLY A 66 15.00 -47.42 109.97
C GLY A 66 14.60 -45.95 110.14
N ASP A 67 15.55 -45.06 110.44
CA ASP A 67 15.31 -43.64 110.62
C ASP A 67 15.91 -42.86 109.43
N SER A 68 15.04 -42.19 108.71
CA SER A 68 15.28 -41.61 107.39
C SER A 68 16.27 -40.44 107.46
N GLY A 69 17.47 -40.61 106.90
CA GLY A 69 18.37 -39.50 106.59
C GLY A 69 19.86 -39.73 106.83
N GLU A 70 20.26 -40.86 107.42
CA GLU A 70 21.68 -41.12 107.68
C GLU A 70 22.45 -41.42 106.37
N LYS A 71 23.51 -40.66 106.11
CA LYS A 71 24.45 -40.95 105.03
C LYS A 71 25.35 -42.11 105.49
N VAL A 72 25.49 -43.15 104.69
CA VAL A 72 26.35 -44.31 104.99
C VAL A 72 27.40 -44.45 103.90
N LEU A 73 28.66 -44.65 104.29
CA LEU A 73 29.76 -44.94 103.39
C LEU A 73 30.15 -46.41 103.53
N VAL A 74 30.13 -47.17 102.44
CA VAL A 74 30.41 -48.61 102.46
C VAL A 74 31.67 -48.90 101.65
N PHE A 75 32.62 -49.57 102.29
CA PHE A 75 33.79 -50.17 101.66
C PHE A 75 33.51 -51.66 101.47
N PHE A 76 33.81 -52.22 100.30
CA PHE A 76 33.72 -53.66 100.10
C PHE A 76 34.84 -54.22 99.23
N LYS A 77 35.19 -55.48 99.49
CA LYS A 77 36.23 -56.23 98.76
C LYS A 77 35.67 -56.87 97.50
N LEU A 78 36.48 -56.94 96.44
CA LEU A 78 36.08 -57.60 95.19
C LEU A 78 36.29 -59.12 95.20
N HIS A 79 37.20 -59.64 96.02
CA HIS A 79 37.54 -61.06 96.14
C HIS A 79 38.02 -61.38 97.57
N PRO A 80 37.92 -62.64 98.05
CA PRO A 80 38.30 -63.00 99.41
C PRO A 80 39.82 -62.94 99.60
N THR A 81 40.31 -61.82 100.13
CA THR A 81 41.73 -61.56 100.37
C THR A 81 41.96 -60.65 101.56
N VAL A 82 43.11 -60.84 102.21
CA VAL A 82 43.65 -59.90 103.18
C VAL A 82 44.11 -58.64 102.44
N ILE A 83 43.75 -57.47 102.96
CA ILE A 83 44.13 -56.19 102.36
C ILE A 83 45.54 -55.85 102.79
N THR A 84 46.45 -55.64 101.83
CA THR A 84 47.83 -55.21 102.05
C THR A 84 48.02 -53.81 101.46
N GLU A 85 49.14 -53.16 101.78
CA GLU A 85 49.48 -51.84 101.22
C GLU A 85 49.60 -51.86 99.67
N ASP A 86 49.88 -53.01 99.07
CA ASP A 86 50.01 -53.13 97.61
C ASP A 86 48.67 -53.38 96.91
N ASN A 87 47.68 -53.99 97.58
CA ASN A 87 46.44 -54.44 96.93
C ASN A 87 45.21 -53.55 97.20
N PHE A 88 45.24 -52.67 98.20
CA PHE A 88 44.02 -52.01 98.68
C PHE A 88 43.32 -51.13 97.63
N HIS A 89 44.06 -50.49 96.72
CA HIS A 89 43.47 -49.69 95.63
C HIS A 89 42.83 -50.51 94.51
N GLN A 90 43.22 -51.77 94.34
CA GLN A 90 42.66 -52.67 93.31
C GLN A 90 41.57 -53.57 93.87
N SER A 91 41.62 -53.87 95.17
CA SER A 91 40.73 -54.83 95.82
C SER A 91 39.55 -54.19 96.56
N LEU A 92 39.56 -52.87 96.80
CA LEU A 92 38.49 -52.15 97.50
C LEU A 92 37.67 -51.25 96.57
N LEU A 93 36.35 -51.28 96.76
CA LEU A 93 35.42 -50.32 96.17
C LEU A 93 34.70 -49.54 97.27
N VAL A 94 34.45 -48.25 97.01
CA VAL A 94 33.76 -47.34 97.93
C VAL A 94 32.43 -46.91 97.32
N SER A 95 31.33 -47.07 98.05
CA SER A 95 30.00 -46.64 97.64
C SER A 95 29.33 -45.82 98.74
N SER A 96 28.73 -44.68 98.38
CA SER A 96 27.96 -43.85 99.30
C SER A 96 26.46 -44.13 99.13
N MET A 97 25.77 -44.33 100.25
CA MET A 97 24.32 -44.45 100.32
C MET A 97 23.75 -43.20 100.99
N LEU A 98 22.84 -42.52 100.30
CA LEU A 98 22.22 -41.27 100.74
C LEU A 98 20.72 -41.50 100.94
N GLU A 99 20.22 -41.24 102.16
CA GLU A 99 18.80 -41.25 102.57
C GLU A 99 18.09 -42.61 102.49
N SER A 100 18.02 -43.22 101.30
CA SER A 100 17.35 -44.50 101.05
C SER A 100 18.23 -45.40 100.17
N PRO A 101 18.37 -46.70 100.51
CA PRO A 101 19.01 -47.70 99.66
C PRO A 101 18.36 -47.80 98.28
N ILE A 102 17.03 -47.66 98.21
CA ILE A 102 16.26 -47.79 96.98
C ILE A 102 16.48 -46.58 96.08
N ASN A 103 16.47 -45.37 96.64
CA ASN A 103 16.76 -44.15 95.87
C ASN A 103 18.23 -44.14 95.41
N THR A 104 19.18 -44.50 96.29
CA THR A 104 20.60 -44.60 95.91
C THR A 104 20.81 -45.63 94.80
N LEU A 105 20.20 -46.81 94.91
CA LEU A 105 20.30 -47.86 93.89
C LEU A 105 19.66 -47.40 92.57
N TYR A 106 18.47 -46.80 92.62
CA TYR A 106 17.81 -46.25 91.44
C TYR A 106 18.67 -45.19 90.76
N GLN A 107 19.23 -44.24 91.50
CA GLN A 107 20.10 -43.19 90.94
C GLN A 107 21.42 -43.77 90.41
N ALA A 108 22.03 -44.72 91.11
CA ALA A 108 23.26 -45.39 90.65
C ALA A 108 23.01 -46.16 89.34
N VAL A 109 21.89 -46.90 89.26
CA VAL A 109 21.48 -47.60 88.04
C VAL A 109 21.18 -46.58 86.93
N LYS A 110 20.28 -45.62 87.15
CA LYS A 110 19.83 -44.65 86.14
C LYS A 110 20.93 -43.70 85.63
N GLN A 111 21.80 -43.22 86.51
CA GLN A 111 22.80 -42.19 86.18
C GLN A 111 24.17 -42.76 85.80
N VAL A 112 24.55 -43.93 86.35
CA VAL A 112 25.90 -44.49 86.16
C VAL A 112 25.83 -45.77 85.32
N PHE A 113 25.15 -46.81 85.79
CA PHE A 113 25.25 -48.13 85.15
C PHE A 113 24.44 -48.25 83.85
N ALA A 114 23.20 -47.78 83.81
CA ALA A 114 22.35 -47.85 82.62
C ALA A 114 22.93 -47.02 81.45
N PRO A 115 23.41 -45.77 81.63
CA PRO A 115 24.06 -45.06 80.53
C PRO A 115 25.35 -45.74 80.05
N VAL A 116 26.18 -46.24 80.97
CA VAL A 116 27.46 -46.89 80.60
C VAL A 116 27.23 -48.24 79.92
N LEU A 117 26.26 -49.04 80.37
CA LEU A 117 26.02 -50.38 79.82
C LEU A 117 25.10 -50.37 78.60
N LEU A 118 24.16 -49.42 78.50
CA LEU A 118 23.13 -49.37 77.45
C LEU A 118 23.38 -48.32 76.37
N LYS A 119 24.07 -47.20 76.68
CA LYS A 119 24.31 -46.11 75.72
C LYS A 119 25.73 -46.11 75.15
N ASP A 120 26.74 -46.56 75.90
CA ASP A 120 28.11 -46.71 75.37
C ASP A 120 28.17 -47.87 74.36
N GLU A 121 28.53 -47.57 73.10
CA GLU A 121 28.53 -48.56 72.02
C GLU A 121 29.39 -49.79 72.32
N ARG A 122 30.51 -49.60 73.04
CA ARG A 122 31.46 -50.68 73.33
C ARG A 122 30.87 -51.69 74.30
N TRP A 123 30.32 -51.21 75.42
CA TRP A 123 29.75 -52.10 76.45
C TRP A 123 28.40 -52.65 76.05
N ARG A 124 27.57 -51.89 75.32
CA ARG A 124 26.31 -52.37 74.79
C ARG A 124 26.47 -53.58 73.87
N SER A 125 27.56 -53.63 73.09
CA SER A 125 27.85 -54.78 72.22
C SER A 125 28.30 -56.05 72.97
N ALA A 126 28.89 -55.87 74.16
CA ALA A 126 29.39 -56.96 74.99
C ALA A 126 28.39 -57.41 76.08
N PHE A 127 27.36 -56.61 76.35
CA PHE A 127 26.33 -56.87 77.34
C PHE A 127 25.18 -57.69 76.73
N ASP A 128 24.76 -58.77 77.40
CA ASP A 128 23.68 -59.63 76.92
C ASP A 128 22.36 -58.83 76.81
N PRO A 129 21.67 -58.84 75.65
CA PRO A 129 20.37 -58.20 75.48
C PRO A 129 19.35 -58.56 76.57
N LYS A 130 19.34 -59.82 77.06
CA LYS A 130 18.43 -60.20 78.16
C LYS A 130 18.76 -59.51 79.48
N LEU A 131 20.05 -59.28 79.74
CA LEU A 131 20.49 -58.52 80.92
C LEU A 131 20.23 -57.03 80.73
N ALA A 132 20.27 -56.52 79.49
CA ALA A 132 19.87 -55.15 79.18
C ALA A 132 18.38 -54.95 79.46
N ASP A 133 17.53 -55.87 79.02
CA ASP A 133 16.09 -55.85 79.29
C ASP A 133 15.82 -55.93 80.80
N LEU A 134 16.50 -56.83 81.52
CA LEU A 134 16.39 -56.94 82.99
C LEU A 134 16.89 -55.69 83.72
N LEU A 135 17.94 -55.02 83.22
CA LEU A 135 18.45 -53.77 83.79
C LEU A 135 17.45 -52.63 83.59
N SER A 136 16.82 -52.57 82.42
CA SER A 136 15.73 -51.63 82.14
C SER A 136 14.48 -51.93 82.97
N GLU A 137 14.09 -53.19 83.13
CA GLU A 137 13.00 -53.60 84.02
C GLU A 137 13.31 -53.25 85.49
N LEU A 138 14.56 -53.44 85.92
CA LEU A 138 15.02 -53.07 87.26
C LEU A 138 14.98 -51.56 87.45
N GLU A 139 15.45 -50.77 86.48
CA GLU A 139 15.36 -49.31 86.50
C GLU A 139 13.90 -48.85 86.59
N LEU A 140 13.00 -49.42 85.76
CA LEU A 140 11.58 -49.10 85.75
C LEU A 140 10.90 -49.47 87.07
N GLY A 141 11.19 -50.67 87.59
CA GLY A 141 10.65 -51.16 88.86
C GLY A 141 11.13 -50.32 90.04
N LEU A 142 12.44 -50.03 90.13
CA LEU A 142 12.99 -49.15 91.15
C LEU A 142 12.44 -47.72 91.03
N GLY A 143 12.27 -47.21 89.81
CA GLY A 143 11.69 -45.89 89.55
C GLY A 143 10.23 -45.80 89.99
N SER A 144 9.42 -46.84 89.74
CA SER A 144 8.03 -46.90 90.20
C SER A 144 7.95 -46.88 91.72
N VAL A 145 8.84 -47.64 92.38
CA VAL A 145 8.94 -47.63 93.83
C VAL A 145 9.35 -46.24 94.32
N VAL A 146 10.38 -45.60 93.77
CA VAL A 146 10.84 -44.25 94.19
C VAL A 146 9.77 -43.18 94.03
N ARG A 147 9.01 -43.18 92.93
CA ARG A 147 7.87 -42.27 92.73
C ARG A 147 6.73 -42.49 93.74
N GLN A 148 6.67 -43.67 94.35
CA GLN A 148 5.71 -44.05 95.38
C GLN A 148 6.33 -44.06 96.80
N PHE A 149 7.64 -43.85 96.95
CA PHE A 149 8.37 -44.12 98.19
C PHE A 149 8.31 -42.96 99.18
N GLY A 150 7.26 -43.00 99.99
CA GLY A 150 7.18 -42.46 101.36
C GLY A 150 6.22 -43.26 102.25
N ALA A 151 5.71 -44.40 101.75
CA ALA A 151 4.60 -45.13 102.33
C ALA A 151 4.99 -46.54 102.84
N GLN A 152 6.07 -46.65 103.61
CA GLN A 152 6.26 -47.78 104.52
C GLN A 152 6.45 -47.29 105.96
N SER A 153 5.39 -46.72 106.54
CA SER A 153 5.14 -46.92 107.96
C SER A 153 3.86 -47.73 108.12
N SER A 154 3.99 -48.82 108.85
CA SER A 154 2.95 -49.80 109.14
C SER A 154 1.72 -49.17 109.78
N SER A 155 0.67 -48.87 109.00
CA SER A 155 -0.72 -48.97 109.47
C SER A 155 -1.71 -48.83 108.33
N LYS A 156 -2.71 -49.70 108.32
CA LYS A 156 -3.87 -49.66 107.43
C LYS A 156 -4.69 -48.38 107.69
N LYS A 157 -4.35 -47.27 107.01
CA LYS A 157 -5.23 -46.12 106.76
C LYS A 157 -4.62 -45.22 105.67
N GLY A 158 -5.27 -45.20 104.49
CA GLY A 158 -5.19 -44.16 103.46
C GLY A 158 -3.80 -43.78 102.92
N ARG A 159 -3.49 -44.19 101.69
CA ARG A 159 -2.42 -43.56 100.88
C ARG A 159 -2.70 -42.05 100.84
N LYS A 160 -1.80 -41.21 101.36
CA LYS A 160 -1.92 -39.76 101.20
C LYS A 160 -1.27 -39.37 99.88
N GLU A 161 -2.06 -38.88 98.94
CA GLU A 161 -1.62 -38.37 97.63
C GLU A 161 -0.79 -37.07 97.73
N GLU A 162 -0.58 -36.55 98.95
CA GLU A 162 0.14 -35.31 99.26
C GLU A 162 1.68 -35.45 99.23
N ASP A 163 2.21 -36.68 99.13
CA ASP A 163 3.66 -36.90 99.05
C ASP A 163 4.17 -36.77 97.60
N VAL A 164 5.02 -35.78 97.38
CA VAL A 164 5.45 -35.30 96.06
C VAL A 164 6.97 -35.25 95.89
N LEU A 165 7.73 -35.73 96.89
CA LEU A 165 9.19 -35.63 96.90
C LEU A 165 9.86 -36.50 95.83
N GLY A 166 9.24 -37.63 95.47
CA GLY A 166 9.70 -38.53 94.41
C GLY A 166 9.48 -38.00 92.98
N ILE A 167 8.76 -36.89 92.81
CA ILE A 167 8.49 -36.27 91.49
C ILE A 167 9.60 -35.25 91.22
N LEU A 168 10.54 -35.60 90.34
CA LEU A 168 11.69 -34.75 89.99
C LEU A 168 11.58 -34.19 88.56
N THR A 169 10.84 -34.87 87.69
CA THR A 169 10.56 -34.50 86.29
C THR A 169 9.05 -34.61 85.98
N PRO A 170 8.51 -33.92 84.95
CA PRO A 170 7.09 -34.04 84.59
C PRO A 170 6.74 -35.48 84.20
N SER A 171 7.69 -36.17 83.57
CA SER A 171 7.58 -37.60 83.25
C SER A 171 7.39 -38.47 84.49
N ASP A 172 7.94 -38.09 85.65
CA ASP A 172 7.70 -38.83 86.90
C ASP A 172 6.24 -38.70 87.36
N GLU A 173 5.60 -37.54 87.16
CA GLU A 173 4.18 -37.36 87.49
C GLU A 173 3.27 -38.11 86.53
N PHE A 174 3.57 -38.06 85.22
CA PHE A 174 2.81 -38.80 84.21
C PHE A 174 2.90 -40.31 84.47
N GLN A 175 4.11 -40.80 84.76
CA GLN A 175 4.32 -42.22 85.04
C GLN A 175 3.69 -42.64 86.38
N TYR A 176 3.61 -41.76 87.37
CA TYR A 176 2.88 -42.06 88.62
C TYR A 176 1.40 -42.37 88.35
N TRP A 177 0.72 -41.56 87.53
CA TRP A 177 -0.69 -41.79 87.20
C TRP A 177 -0.89 -43.02 86.31
N ALA A 178 0.03 -43.27 85.37
CA ALA A 178 0.04 -44.50 84.58
C ALA A 178 0.20 -45.74 85.47
N ASP A 179 1.21 -45.75 86.34
CA ASP A 179 1.47 -46.84 87.30
C ASP A 179 0.25 -47.05 88.23
N LEU A 180 -0.37 -45.96 88.71
CA LEU A 180 -1.56 -46.04 89.56
C LEU A 180 -2.80 -46.57 88.82
N SER A 181 -2.94 -46.29 87.53
CA SER A 181 -4.03 -46.84 86.70
C SER A 181 -3.93 -48.36 86.57
N GLU A 182 -2.71 -48.90 86.46
CA GLU A 182 -2.47 -50.33 86.34
C GLU A 182 -2.53 -51.04 87.70
N SER A 183 -1.97 -50.42 88.73
CA SER A 183 -1.73 -51.06 90.04
C SER A 183 -2.86 -50.84 91.07
N ALA A 184 -3.83 -49.94 90.83
CA ALA A 184 -4.88 -49.66 91.81
C ALA A 184 -5.88 -50.82 91.95
N GLU A 185 -6.17 -51.20 93.20
CA GLU A 185 -7.15 -52.26 93.53
C GLU A 185 -8.61 -51.78 93.40
N LYS A 186 -8.88 -50.48 93.59
CA LYS A 186 -10.22 -49.90 93.49
C LYS A 186 -10.49 -49.38 92.08
N ASN A 187 -11.61 -49.81 91.48
CA ASN A 187 -11.96 -49.42 90.10
C ASN A 187 -12.14 -47.90 89.94
N SER A 188 -12.71 -47.21 90.93
CA SER A 188 -12.87 -45.74 90.89
C SER A 188 -11.53 -44.98 90.88
N VAL A 189 -10.51 -45.49 91.57
CA VAL A 189 -9.16 -44.90 91.58
C VAL A 189 -8.44 -45.21 90.27
N ARG A 190 -8.66 -46.41 89.71
CA ARG A 190 -8.14 -46.81 88.39
C ARG A 190 -8.71 -45.96 87.26
N GLU A 191 -10.02 -45.75 87.21
CA GLU A 191 -10.68 -44.91 86.20
C GLU A 191 -10.26 -43.44 86.32
N ARG A 192 -10.12 -42.92 87.55
CA ARG A 192 -9.59 -41.57 87.80
C ARG A 192 -8.14 -41.42 87.35
N ALA A 193 -7.27 -42.37 87.71
CA ALA A 193 -5.86 -42.34 87.30
C ALA A 193 -5.70 -42.48 85.78
N LYS A 194 -6.52 -43.32 85.15
CA LYS A 194 -6.57 -43.44 83.69
C LYS A 194 -7.03 -42.13 83.04
N HIS A 195 -8.08 -41.49 83.56
CA HIS A 195 -8.53 -40.19 83.07
C HIS A 195 -7.41 -39.13 83.13
N PHE A 196 -6.68 -39.02 84.24
CA PHE A 196 -5.53 -38.10 84.31
C PHE A 196 -4.39 -38.48 83.36
N THR A 197 -4.15 -39.78 83.15
CA THR A 197 -3.14 -40.26 82.18
C THR A 197 -3.53 -39.86 80.76
N ASP A 198 -4.80 -40.04 80.38
CA ASP A 198 -5.32 -39.67 79.05
C ASP A 198 -5.22 -38.14 78.82
N GLN A 199 -5.47 -37.32 79.85
CA GLN A 199 -5.31 -35.86 79.77
C GLN A 199 -3.85 -35.40 79.65
N PHE A 200 -2.89 -36.15 80.21
CA PHE A 200 -1.46 -35.84 80.12
C PHE A 200 -0.77 -36.45 78.88
N GLU A 201 -1.40 -37.38 78.17
CA GLU A 201 -0.84 -38.04 76.97
C GLU A 201 -0.31 -37.04 75.90
N PRO A 202 -1.01 -35.93 75.56
CA PRO A 202 -0.54 -34.98 74.55
C PRO A 202 0.83 -34.39 74.87
N ILE A 203 1.05 -34.03 76.14
CA ILE A 203 2.28 -33.37 76.59
C ILE A 203 3.38 -34.35 76.98
N GLN A 204 3.04 -35.60 77.30
CA GLN A 204 3.99 -36.61 77.76
C GLN A 204 5.12 -36.87 76.75
N LYS A 205 4.77 -37.02 75.46
CA LYS A 205 5.75 -37.28 74.39
C LYS A 205 6.72 -36.12 74.20
N GLU A 206 6.22 -34.90 74.27
CA GLU A 206 7.01 -33.69 74.08
C GLU A 206 7.97 -33.45 75.25
N PHE A 207 7.55 -33.68 76.50
CA PHE A 207 8.45 -33.61 77.67
C PHE A 207 9.50 -34.72 77.71
N CYS A 208 9.23 -35.91 77.17
CA CYS A 208 10.24 -36.98 77.04
C CYS A 208 11.30 -36.67 75.96
N GLY A 209 10.97 -35.84 74.97
CA GLY A 209 11.85 -35.46 73.85
C GLY A 209 12.38 -34.01 73.94
N LEU A 210 12.37 -33.41 75.13
CA LEU A 210 12.56 -31.98 75.35
C LEU A 210 13.84 -31.40 74.70
N ASP A 211 14.97 -32.12 74.77
CA ASP A 211 16.27 -31.69 74.24
C ASP A 211 16.31 -31.57 72.70
N GLY A 212 15.36 -32.21 72.00
CA GLY A 212 15.27 -32.22 70.53
C GLY A 212 14.33 -31.15 69.95
N LEU A 213 13.60 -30.42 70.79
CA LEU A 213 12.58 -29.46 70.37
C LEU A 213 13.18 -28.13 69.90
N SER A 214 12.58 -27.53 68.87
CA SER A 214 12.91 -26.16 68.48
C SER A 214 12.26 -25.14 69.42
N MET A 215 12.75 -23.91 69.42
CA MET A 215 12.19 -22.83 70.25
C MET A 215 10.70 -22.54 69.94
N SER A 216 10.23 -22.82 68.72
CA SER A 216 8.81 -22.67 68.38
C SER A 216 7.99 -23.78 69.03
N ASP A 217 8.48 -25.01 68.94
CA ASP A 217 7.81 -26.19 69.48
C ASP A 217 7.73 -26.11 71.01
N VAL A 218 8.72 -25.49 71.67
CA VAL A 218 8.65 -25.26 73.13
C VAL A 218 7.57 -24.23 73.50
N VAL A 219 7.30 -23.22 72.66
CA VAL A 219 6.19 -22.28 72.90
C VAL A 219 4.84 -22.98 72.75
N ASP A 220 4.70 -23.84 71.75
CA ASP A 220 3.50 -24.64 71.54
C ASP A 220 3.31 -25.66 72.68
N LEU A 221 4.39 -26.31 73.14
CA LEU A 221 4.40 -27.19 74.32
C LEU A 221 3.93 -26.45 75.58
N VAL A 222 4.33 -25.18 75.76
CA VAL A 222 3.85 -24.36 76.87
C VAL A 222 2.33 -24.19 76.79
N GLU A 223 1.75 -23.80 75.65
CA GLU A 223 0.29 -23.64 75.55
C GLU A 223 -0.46 -24.97 75.70
N GLN A 224 0.05 -26.06 75.09
CA GLN A 224 -0.51 -27.41 75.26
C GLN A 224 -0.49 -27.86 76.73
N SER A 225 0.60 -27.56 77.45
CA SER A 225 0.68 -27.80 78.89
C SER A 225 -0.35 -26.99 79.66
N LYS A 226 -0.80 -25.84 79.17
CA LYS A 226 -1.80 -24.99 79.83
C LYS A 226 -3.15 -25.63 79.75
N GLU A 227 -3.51 -26.03 78.54
CA GLU A 227 -4.77 -26.68 78.22
C GLU A 227 -4.86 -27.99 79.02
N ALA A 228 -3.82 -28.83 78.99
CA ALA A 228 -3.79 -30.08 79.77
C ALA A 228 -3.91 -29.87 81.29
N LEU A 229 -3.20 -28.89 81.86
CA LEU A 229 -3.30 -28.60 83.30
C LEU A 229 -4.67 -28.00 83.67
N ASP A 230 -5.25 -27.16 82.80
CA ASP A 230 -6.58 -26.57 83.00
C ASP A 230 -7.70 -27.62 82.87
N ASP A 231 -7.60 -28.53 81.91
CA ASP A 231 -8.53 -29.65 81.74
C ASP A 231 -8.49 -30.61 82.94
N VAL A 232 -7.29 -30.96 83.43
CA VAL A 232 -7.11 -31.78 84.64
C VAL A 232 -7.69 -31.10 85.88
N TRP A 233 -7.60 -29.77 85.97
CA TRP A 233 -8.08 -29.02 87.13
C TRP A 233 -9.60 -28.74 87.09
N ARG A 234 -10.18 -28.56 85.90
CA ARG A 234 -11.62 -28.26 85.71
C ARG A 234 -12.52 -29.48 85.72
N GLN A 235 -11.97 -30.68 85.55
CA GLN A 235 -12.77 -31.90 85.52
C GLN A 235 -13.63 -32.07 86.79
N THR A 236 -14.89 -32.44 86.60
CA THR A 236 -15.86 -32.68 87.69
C THR A 236 -16.28 -34.14 87.81
N ASP A 237 -15.79 -35.01 86.92
CA ASP A 237 -16.24 -36.39 86.78
C ASP A 237 -15.64 -37.31 87.87
N TYR A 238 -14.48 -36.96 88.42
CA TYR A 238 -13.78 -37.69 89.48
C TYR A 238 -13.33 -36.79 90.63
N GLU A 239 -12.84 -37.38 91.73
CA GLU A 239 -12.24 -36.62 92.85
C GLU A 239 -11.17 -35.63 92.33
N PRO A 240 -11.18 -34.36 92.81
CA PRO A 240 -10.31 -33.31 92.28
C PRO A 240 -8.82 -33.64 92.38
N TYR A 241 -8.05 -33.10 91.43
CA TYR A 241 -6.60 -33.21 91.46
C TYR A 241 -6.00 -32.51 92.69
N PRO A 242 -5.09 -33.15 93.46
CA PRO A 242 -4.53 -32.53 94.66
C PRO A 242 -3.71 -31.26 94.37
N GLU A 243 -3.99 -30.17 95.09
CA GLU A 243 -3.32 -28.87 94.93
C GLU A 243 -1.79 -28.98 95.12
N THR A 244 -1.32 -29.76 96.10
CA THR A 244 0.11 -29.98 96.36
C THR A 244 0.84 -30.65 95.20
N ARG A 245 0.20 -31.59 94.51
CA ARG A 245 0.73 -32.24 93.30
C ARG A 245 0.74 -31.28 92.13
N MET A 246 -0.31 -30.46 91.97
CA MET A 246 -0.40 -29.46 90.91
C MET A 246 0.72 -28.42 91.04
N VAL A 247 0.96 -27.94 92.27
CA VAL A 247 2.08 -27.03 92.58
C VAL A 247 3.42 -27.69 92.25
N ARG A 248 3.66 -28.93 92.67
CA ARG A 248 4.90 -29.65 92.35
C ARG A 248 5.09 -29.85 90.85
N LEU A 249 4.03 -30.24 90.13
CA LEU A 249 4.07 -30.45 88.68
C LEU A 249 4.40 -29.14 87.96
N MET A 250 3.77 -28.02 88.35
CA MET A 250 4.10 -26.69 87.82
C MET A 250 5.57 -26.30 88.08
N ASP A 251 6.10 -26.56 89.29
CA ASP A 251 7.50 -26.27 89.63
C ASP A 251 8.49 -27.12 88.83
N VAL A 252 8.17 -28.39 88.63
CA VAL A 252 9.01 -29.34 87.92
C VAL A 252 8.96 -29.09 86.40
N VAL A 253 7.79 -28.76 85.84
CA VAL A 253 7.65 -28.28 84.46
C VAL A 253 8.44 -26.98 84.27
N GLY A 254 8.26 -26.00 85.16
CA GLY A 254 9.01 -24.74 85.12
C GLY A 254 10.52 -24.94 85.25
N GLY A 255 10.95 -25.88 86.10
CA GLY A 255 12.35 -26.27 86.26
C GLY A 255 12.95 -26.86 84.98
N ASN A 256 12.25 -27.80 84.33
CA ASN A 256 12.71 -28.42 83.09
C ASN A 256 12.74 -27.42 81.92
N LEU A 257 11.72 -26.57 81.80
CA LEU A 257 11.71 -25.48 80.82
C LEU A 257 12.84 -24.46 81.06
N SER A 258 13.21 -24.19 82.31
CA SER A 258 14.35 -23.32 82.64
C SER A 258 15.71 -23.96 82.35
N GLY A 259 15.78 -25.30 82.37
CA GLY A 259 16.97 -26.09 82.06
C GLY A 259 17.23 -26.30 80.56
N LEU A 260 16.20 -26.11 79.71
CA LEU A 260 16.33 -26.14 78.25
C LEU A 260 17.21 -25.01 77.75
N HIS A 261 18.49 -25.32 77.59
CA HIS A 261 19.48 -24.37 77.13
C HIS A 261 20.11 -24.83 75.83
N ASN A 262 19.78 -24.15 74.73
CA ASN A 262 20.55 -24.26 73.49
C ASN A 262 21.49 -23.04 73.40
N PRO A 263 22.81 -23.20 73.51
CA PRO A 263 23.78 -22.11 73.39
C PRO A 263 23.77 -21.44 71.99
N LYS A 264 22.97 -21.96 71.05
CA LYS A 264 22.80 -21.43 69.68
C LYS A 264 21.59 -20.52 69.50
N ALA A 265 20.87 -20.13 70.56
CA ALA A 265 19.69 -19.27 70.44
C ALA A 265 20.08 -17.81 70.12
N GLY A 266 20.29 -17.50 68.84
CA GLY A 266 20.50 -16.13 68.35
C GLY A 266 19.28 -15.21 68.42
N ASN A 267 18.20 -15.57 69.13
CA ASN A 267 16.96 -14.78 69.20
C ASN A 267 16.38 -14.74 70.61
N GLU A 268 17.06 -14.01 71.50
CA GLU A 268 16.76 -13.88 72.93
C GLU A 268 15.33 -13.41 73.22
N ASN A 269 14.70 -12.65 72.30
CA ASN A 269 13.30 -12.20 72.43
C ASN A 269 12.29 -13.34 72.35
N LYS A 270 12.54 -14.39 71.54
CA LYS A 270 11.66 -15.55 71.47
C LYS A 270 11.74 -16.39 72.74
N TYR A 271 12.95 -16.50 73.30
CA TYR A 271 13.19 -17.16 74.58
C TYR A 271 12.53 -16.40 75.75
N LEU A 272 12.58 -15.06 75.70
CA LEU A 272 11.88 -14.21 76.67
C LEU A 272 10.36 -14.37 76.58
N LEU A 273 9.81 -14.41 75.36
CA LEU A 273 8.38 -14.64 75.14
C LEU A 273 7.95 -16.01 75.65
N MET A 274 8.73 -17.06 75.38
CA MET A 274 8.53 -18.42 75.90
C MET A 274 8.50 -18.45 77.43
N LEU A 275 9.42 -17.75 78.11
CA LEU A 275 9.47 -17.70 79.57
C LEU A 275 8.37 -16.82 80.19
N PHE A 276 7.93 -15.76 79.51
CA PHE A 276 6.78 -14.98 79.95
C PHE A 276 5.46 -15.72 79.73
N LEU A 277 5.34 -16.48 78.63
CA LEU A 277 4.25 -17.43 78.43
C LEU A 277 4.31 -18.51 79.52
N GLY A 278 5.46 -19.11 79.78
CA GLY A 278 5.66 -20.07 80.89
C GLY A 278 5.34 -19.49 82.28
N CYS A 279 5.59 -18.21 82.53
CA CYS A 279 5.12 -17.52 83.74
C CYS A 279 3.59 -17.31 83.71
N SER A 280 3.02 -16.99 82.54
CA SER A 280 1.60 -16.69 82.40
C SER A 280 0.74 -17.92 82.63
N MET A 281 1.17 -19.10 82.15
CA MET A 281 0.67 -20.44 82.50
C MET A 281 0.31 -20.61 83.96
N CYS A 282 1.21 -20.16 84.83
CA CYS A 282 1.11 -20.35 86.27
C CYS A 282 0.31 -19.21 86.94
N SER A 283 0.20 -18.06 86.28
CA SER A 283 -0.48 -16.87 86.80
C SER A 283 -1.95 -16.73 86.35
N SER A 284 -2.38 -17.40 85.28
CA SER A 284 -3.79 -17.42 84.88
C SER A 284 -4.57 -18.20 85.91
N SER A 285 -5.55 -17.55 86.54
CA SER A 285 -6.49 -18.20 87.43
C SER A 285 -7.17 -19.33 86.65
N LEU A 286 -6.83 -20.58 86.94
CA LEU A 286 -7.61 -21.75 86.54
C LEU A 286 -9.07 -21.39 86.90
N HIS A 287 -9.96 -21.32 85.92
CA HIS A 287 -11.35 -20.95 86.17
C HIS A 287 -12.04 -22.17 86.76
N VAL A 288 -12.39 -22.17 88.05
CA VAL A 288 -12.82 -23.40 88.74
C VAL A 288 -14.12 -23.26 89.53
N PRO A 289 -14.92 -24.35 89.57
CA PRO A 289 -15.88 -24.66 90.63
C PRO A 289 -15.29 -25.15 91.98
N HIS A 290 -13.97 -25.37 92.12
CA HIS A 290 -13.29 -25.70 93.39
C HIS A 290 -12.16 -24.68 93.72
N PRO A 291 -12.21 -23.99 94.88
CA PRO A 291 -11.35 -22.83 95.15
C PRO A 291 -9.90 -23.22 95.48
N TRP A 292 -8.95 -22.64 94.74
CA TRP A 292 -7.51 -22.67 95.03
C TRP A 292 -7.22 -22.05 96.41
N LYS A 293 -6.51 -22.76 97.29
CA LYS A 293 -6.26 -22.31 98.68
C LYS A 293 -4.93 -21.57 98.79
N GLY A 294 -4.90 -20.32 98.35
CA GLY A 294 -3.73 -19.44 98.52
C GLY A 294 -3.61 -18.39 97.42
N ASN A 295 -2.45 -17.73 97.35
CA ASN A 295 -2.11 -16.86 96.23
C ASN A 295 -1.78 -17.71 94.99
N LYS A 296 -1.89 -17.08 93.81
CA LYS A 296 -1.46 -17.68 92.53
C LYS A 296 -0.02 -18.19 92.62
N HIS A 297 0.20 -19.45 92.25
CA HIS A 297 1.52 -20.07 92.28
C HIS A 297 2.30 -19.77 90.99
N CYS A 298 3.58 -19.41 91.09
CA CYS A 298 4.44 -19.23 89.92
C CYS A 298 5.82 -19.82 90.24
N PRO A 299 6.36 -20.72 89.40
CA PRO A 299 7.69 -21.28 89.59
C PRO A 299 8.74 -20.17 89.67
N GLN A 300 9.32 -20.01 90.86
CA GLN A 300 10.19 -18.87 91.17
C GLN A 300 11.47 -18.88 90.33
N SER A 301 11.98 -20.06 89.98
CA SER A 301 13.13 -20.23 89.08
C SER A 301 12.88 -19.63 87.69
N LEU A 302 11.72 -19.92 87.11
CA LEU A 302 11.33 -19.48 85.77
C LEU A 302 11.05 -17.97 85.76
N HIS A 303 10.37 -17.45 86.78
CA HIS A 303 10.15 -16.01 86.94
C HIS A 303 11.46 -15.22 87.09
N CYS A 304 12.37 -15.70 87.93
CA CYS A 304 13.67 -15.05 88.13
C CYS A 304 14.54 -15.11 86.87
N LEU A 305 14.54 -16.23 86.14
CA LEU A 305 15.25 -16.36 84.86
C LEU A 305 14.65 -15.43 83.79
N ALA A 306 13.31 -15.35 83.69
CA ALA A 306 12.63 -14.43 82.78
C ALA A 306 13.02 -12.97 83.06
N LYS A 307 13.05 -12.58 84.34
CA LYS A 307 13.51 -11.26 84.76
C LYS A 307 14.97 -11.01 84.36
N ARG A 308 15.85 -11.99 84.62
CA ARG A 308 17.27 -11.91 84.28
C ARG A 308 17.49 -11.70 82.78
N LEU A 309 16.78 -12.45 81.94
CA LEU A 309 16.88 -12.34 80.49
C LEU A 309 16.30 -11.02 79.97
N ASN A 310 15.22 -10.52 80.59
CA ASN A 310 14.68 -9.21 80.25
C ASN A 310 15.72 -8.11 80.51
N GLU A 311 16.47 -8.21 81.61
CA GLU A 311 17.60 -7.32 81.90
C GLU A 311 18.69 -7.45 80.82
N VAL A 312 19.10 -8.67 80.44
CA VAL A 312 20.09 -8.90 79.36
C VAL A 312 19.69 -8.24 78.05
N VAL A 313 18.46 -8.48 77.60
CA VAL A 313 17.90 -7.90 76.37
C VAL A 313 17.87 -6.38 76.47
N THR A 314 17.43 -5.84 77.62
CA THR A 314 17.38 -4.39 77.83
C THR A 314 18.77 -3.76 77.77
N LEU A 315 19.77 -4.35 78.44
CA LEU A 315 21.14 -3.82 78.46
C LEU A 315 21.76 -3.79 77.06
N ARG A 316 21.57 -4.86 76.28
CA ARG A 316 22.03 -4.93 74.87
C ARG A 316 21.32 -3.92 73.99
N MET A 317 19.99 -3.83 74.10
CA MET A 317 19.21 -2.91 73.30
C MET A 317 19.57 -1.45 73.61
N VAL A 318 19.78 -1.11 74.88
CA VAL A 318 20.23 0.23 75.31
C VAL A 318 21.62 0.54 74.71
N HIS A 319 22.56 -0.39 74.78
CA HIS A 319 23.89 -0.23 74.17
C HIS A 319 23.82 0.00 72.65
N GLU A 320 23.09 -0.83 71.91
CA GLU A 320 22.91 -0.68 70.46
C GLU A 320 22.25 0.65 70.09
N LYS A 321 21.19 1.03 70.81
CA LYS A 321 20.43 2.27 70.54
C LYS A 321 21.25 3.52 70.86
N LEU A 322 22.06 3.48 71.92
CA LEU A 322 22.99 4.57 72.24
C LEU A 322 24.10 4.69 71.18
N LEU A 323 24.67 3.59 70.72
CA LEU A 323 25.64 3.57 69.62
C LEU A 323 25.07 4.22 68.34
N CYS A 324 23.83 3.88 67.97
CA CYS A 324 23.17 4.44 66.80
C CYS A 324 22.95 5.96 66.87
N LEU A 325 22.74 6.51 68.06
CA LEU A 325 22.41 7.93 68.25
C LEU A 325 23.63 8.80 68.56
N LEU A 326 24.80 8.21 68.80
CA LEU A 326 26.05 8.93 69.08
C LEU A 326 26.89 9.14 67.81
N PRO A 327 27.67 10.23 67.73
CA PRO A 327 28.52 10.51 66.57
C PRO A 327 29.77 9.62 66.60
N GLY A 328 30.31 9.25 65.43
CA GLY A 328 31.38 8.25 65.29
C GLY A 328 32.63 8.46 66.16
N GLY A 329 33.03 9.72 66.41
CA GLY A 329 34.19 10.03 67.27
C GLY A 329 34.02 9.65 68.75
N LYS A 330 32.78 9.49 69.23
CA LYS A 330 32.47 9.11 70.62
C LYS A 330 32.00 7.67 70.78
N GLN A 331 31.75 6.95 69.68
CA GLN A 331 31.39 5.53 69.70
C GLN A 331 32.53 4.64 70.20
N GLN A 332 33.79 5.09 70.11
CA GLN A 332 34.95 4.36 70.63
C GLN A 332 34.89 4.13 72.15
N ALA A 333 34.23 5.02 72.90
CA ALA A 333 34.01 4.87 74.34
C ALA A 333 32.97 3.79 74.69
N LEU A 334 32.17 3.36 73.71
CA LEU A 334 31.08 2.39 73.84
C LEU A 334 31.38 1.08 73.10
N THR A 335 32.65 0.70 72.95
CA THR A 335 33.01 -0.61 72.41
C THR A 335 32.47 -1.73 73.31
N SER A 336 31.94 -2.80 72.71
CA SER A 336 31.33 -3.92 73.43
C SER A 336 32.27 -4.51 74.49
N ASP A 337 33.56 -4.61 74.17
CA ASP A 337 34.59 -5.14 75.08
C ASP A 337 34.73 -4.33 76.36
N ARG A 338 34.53 -3.01 76.31
CA ARG A 338 34.65 -2.11 77.47
C ARG A 338 33.36 -2.02 78.27
N VAL A 339 32.24 -1.91 77.58
CA VAL A 339 30.93 -1.70 78.21
C VAL A 339 30.45 -2.97 78.91
N PHE A 340 30.73 -4.14 78.33
CA PHE A 340 30.33 -5.43 78.90
C PHE A 340 31.44 -6.13 79.71
N GLU A 341 32.61 -5.51 79.89
CA GLU A 341 33.70 -6.02 80.76
C GLU A 341 33.19 -6.45 82.15
N PRO A 342 32.30 -5.69 82.85
CA PRO A 342 31.78 -6.08 84.17
C PRO A 342 31.08 -7.46 84.19
N PHE A 343 30.65 -7.97 83.04
CA PHE A 343 29.94 -9.25 82.90
C PHE A 343 30.84 -10.42 82.46
N SER A 344 32.12 -10.18 82.16
CA SER A 344 33.03 -11.17 81.56
C SER A 344 33.19 -12.49 82.33
N GLY A 345 33.00 -12.47 83.65
CA GLY A 345 33.06 -13.65 84.53
C GLY A 345 31.70 -14.27 84.88
N LEU A 346 30.59 -13.77 84.31
CA LEU A 346 29.23 -14.20 84.65
C LEU A 346 28.57 -14.88 83.46
N ASN A 347 27.90 -16.01 83.69
CA ASN A 347 27.02 -16.59 82.69
C ASN A 347 25.61 -15.96 82.81
N PRO A 348 25.18 -15.11 81.85
CA PRO A 348 23.90 -14.41 81.92
C PRO A 348 22.69 -15.34 81.85
N LEU A 349 22.89 -16.55 81.31
CA LEU A 349 21.82 -17.49 81.00
C LEU A 349 21.58 -18.55 82.09
N GLN A 350 22.53 -18.70 83.02
CA GLN A 350 22.39 -19.58 84.17
C GLN A 350 22.04 -18.75 85.41
N TYR A 351 20.75 -18.60 85.67
CA TYR A 351 20.28 -17.95 86.89
C TYR A 351 20.54 -18.87 88.10
N ASN A 352 21.29 -18.36 89.08
CA ASN A 352 21.44 -18.97 90.38
C ASN A 352 21.26 -17.88 91.46
N PRO A 353 20.39 -18.06 92.46
CA PRO A 353 20.22 -17.09 93.55
C PRO A 353 21.53 -16.68 94.23
N TYR A 354 22.51 -17.58 94.31
CA TYR A 354 23.82 -17.29 94.92
C TYR A 354 24.69 -16.36 94.07
N THR A 355 24.48 -16.31 92.75
CA THR A 355 25.25 -15.45 91.82
C THR A 355 24.51 -14.15 91.45
N GLU A 356 23.25 -13.97 91.89
CA GLU A 356 22.44 -12.77 91.69
C GLU A 356 23.08 -11.47 92.22
N PRO A 357 23.70 -11.42 93.42
CA PRO A 357 24.35 -10.19 93.88
C PRO A 357 25.49 -9.73 92.98
N LEU A 358 26.26 -10.67 92.43
CA LEU A 358 27.36 -10.39 91.48
C LEU A 358 26.81 -9.79 90.18
N TRP A 359 25.70 -10.34 89.67
CA TRP A 359 25.02 -9.77 88.50
C TRP A 359 24.53 -8.35 88.73
N LYS A 360 23.83 -8.09 89.85
CA LYS A 360 23.36 -6.74 90.18
C LYS A 360 24.49 -5.73 90.29
N ALA A 361 25.64 -6.15 90.84
CA ALA A 361 26.83 -5.31 90.89
C ALA A 361 27.38 -5.01 89.49
N ALA A 362 27.45 -6.01 88.60
CA ALA A 362 27.87 -5.82 87.20
C ALA A 362 26.91 -4.89 86.43
N VAL A 363 25.60 -5.06 86.60
CA VAL A 363 24.59 -4.14 86.04
C VAL A 363 24.82 -2.73 86.54
N ALA A 364 24.96 -2.51 87.85
CA ALA A 364 25.21 -1.17 88.39
C ALA A 364 26.50 -0.53 87.87
N GLN A 365 27.56 -1.32 87.60
CA GLN A 365 28.78 -0.83 86.97
C GLN A 365 28.56 -0.45 85.50
N PHE A 366 27.85 -1.28 84.74
CA PHE A 366 27.42 -0.95 83.37
C PHE A 366 26.63 0.36 83.34
N GLU A 367 25.65 0.56 84.24
CA GLU A 367 24.85 1.78 84.26
C GLU A 367 25.70 3.04 84.49
N ARG A 368 26.73 2.94 85.34
CA ARG A 368 27.66 4.06 85.59
C ARG A 368 28.52 4.37 84.36
N LEU A 369 28.95 3.36 83.61
CA LEU A 369 29.71 3.55 82.37
C LEU A 369 28.85 4.18 81.27
N MET A 370 27.56 3.84 81.21
CA MET A 370 26.64 4.34 80.19
C MET A 370 26.10 5.75 80.48
N ALA A 371 26.02 6.19 81.74
CA ALA A 371 25.39 7.45 82.14
C ALA A 371 25.86 8.72 81.38
N PRO A 372 27.17 8.94 81.11
CA PRO A 372 27.61 10.11 80.33
C PRO A 372 27.11 10.07 78.87
N SER A 373 27.07 8.88 78.28
CA SER A 373 26.56 8.66 76.92
C SER A 373 25.04 8.84 76.86
N GLU A 374 24.33 8.41 77.90
CA GLU A 374 22.89 8.65 78.06
C GLU A 374 22.55 10.14 78.12
N GLN A 375 23.31 10.96 78.85
CA GLN A 375 23.08 12.41 78.92
C GLN A 375 23.26 13.09 77.56
N GLU A 376 24.28 12.72 76.79
CA GLU A 376 24.49 13.27 75.44
C GLU A 376 23.37 12.86 74.48
N VAL A 377 22.94 11.60 74.54
CA VAL A 377 21.79 11.12 73.74
C VAL A 377 20.49 11.80 74.18
N ALA A 378 20.30 12.06 75.48
CA ALA A 378 19.14 12.80 75.96
C ALA A 378 19.06 14.21 75.34
N GLY A 379 20.18 14.93 75.26
CA GLY A 379 20.24 16.23 74.59
C GLY A 379 19.87 16.17 73.11
N ARG A 380 20.30 15.12 72.40
CA ARG A 380 19.94 14.91 70.98
C ARG A 380 18.49 14.53 70.79
N LEU A 381 17.97 13.64 71.63
CA LEU A 381 16.56 13.28 71.64
C LEU A 381 15.70 14.51 71.93
N LYS A 382 16.15 15.41 72.81
CA LYS A 382 15.48 16.68 73.09
C LYS A 382 15.40 17.57 71.84
N SER A 383 16.50 17.74 71.11
CA SER A 383 16.49 18.47 69.83
C SER A 383 15.59 17.80 68.80
N TYR A 384 15.68 16.47 68.66
CA TYR A 384 14.86 15.71 67.71
C TYR A 384 13.36 15.80 68.03
N ILE A 385 12.98 15.73 69.31
CA ILE A 385 11.60 15.89 69.77
C ILE A 385 11.12 17.33 69.54
N ALA A 386 11.99 18.34 69.73
CA ALA A 386 11.66 19.73 69.48
C ALA A 386 11.32 20.01 68.01
N ASP A 387 11.93 19.30 67.06
CA ASP A 387 11.64 19.43 65.62
C ASP A 387 10.27 18.84 65.24
N VAL A 388 9.78 17.84 65.97
CA VAL A 388 8.50 17.14 65.68
C VAL A 388 7.35 17.53 66.61
N LYS A 389 7.58 18.45 67.55
CA LYS A 389 6.60 18.83 68.61
C LYS A 389 5.26 19.35 68.08
N ASP A 390 5.26 19.91 66.88
CA ASP A 390 4.06 20.49 66.25
C ASP A 390 3.18 19.42 65.57
N ASN A 391 3.71 18.20 65.37
CA ASN A 391 2.99 17.07 64.78
C ASN A 391 2.77 15.95 65.81
N PRO A 392 1.53 15.78 66.33
CA PRO A 392 1.24 14.79 67.38
C PRO A 392 1.58 13.34 67.02
N GLN A 393 1.44 12.94 65.75
CA GLN A 393 1.72 11.57 65.32
C GLN A 393 3.23 11.29 65.22
N GLN A 394 3.98 12.25 64.67
CA GLN A 394 5.45 12.14 64.61
C GLN A 394 6.07 12.24 66.00
N LEU A 395 5.49 13.08 66.87
CA LEU A 395 5.84 13.15 68.29
C LEU A 395 5.63 11.80 68.98
N LEU A 396 4.43 11.21 68.88
CA LEU A 396 4.14 9.89 69.46
C LEU A 396 5.09 8.81 68.91
N GLN A 397 5.34 8.82 67.60
CA GLN A 397 6.24 7.87 66.95
C GLN A 397 7.70 8.04 67.42
N ALA A 398 8.17 9.27 67.64
CA ALA A 398 9.50 9.52 68.18
C ALA A 398 9.65 8.91 69.58
N PHE A 399 8.65 9.10 70.45
CA PHE A 399 8.62 8.53 71.79
C PHE A 399 8.51 7.00 71.77
N GLN A 400 7.72 6.42 70.86
CA GLN A 400 7.62 4.97 70.71
C GLN A 400 8.91 4.33 70.16
N LYS A 401 9.57 4.96 69.18
CA LYS A 401 10.79 4.45 68.54
C LYS A 401 11.99 4.36 69.50
N HIS A 402 12.01 5.27 70.48
CA HIS A 402 13.07 5.42 71.47
C HIS A 402 12.60 5.09 72.89
N LYS A 403 11.50 4.33 73.04
CA LYS A 403 10.86 4.06 74.35
C LYS A 403 11.81 3.44 75.37
N GLU A 404 12.70 2.56 74.93
CA GLU A 404 13.64 1.87 75.82
C GLU A 404 14.72 2.81 76.35
N LEU A 405 15.12 3.81 75.56
CA LEU A 405 16.03 4.87 75.99
C LEU A 405 15.31 5.89 76.88
N ILE A 406 14.09 6.29 76.54
CA ILE A 406 13.35 7.30 77.29
C ILE A 406 12.97 6.79 78.69
N ARG A 407 12.76 5.48 78.87
CA ARG A 407 12.56 4.84 80.17
C ARG A 407 13.79 4.88 81.08
N ARG A 408 14.98 5.15 80.55
CA ARG A 408 16.21 5.20 81.34
C ARG A 408 16.16 6.37 82.31
N PRO A 409 16.48 6.19 83.60
CA PRO A 409 16.35 7.24 84.61
C PRO A 409 17.04 8.56 84.23
N THR A 410 18.23 8.49 83.64
CA THR A 410 19.00 9.65 83.19
C THR A 410 18.28 10.42 82.08
N ILE A 411 17.82 9.72 81.03
CA ILE A 411 17.17 10.32 79.85
C ILE A 411 15.76 10.81 80.20
N SER A 412 15.01 10.01 80.96
CA SER A 412 13.67 10.32 81.45
C SER A 412 13.61 11.66 82.19
N LYS A 413 14.62 11.90 83.05
CA LYS A 413 14.76 13.15 83.83
C LYS A 413 15.11 14.36 82.96
N GLU A 414 15.98 14.18 81.95
CA GLU A 414 16.37 15.26 81.02
C GLU A 414 15.25 15.66 80.05
N LEU A 415 14.38 14.71 79.70
CA LEU A 415 13.22 14.87 78.81
C LEU A 415 11.89 15.14 79.56
N GLN A 416 11.95 15.52 80.84
CA GLN A 416 10.77 15.71 81.68
C GLN A 416 9.71 16.63 81.04
N SER A 417 10.13 17.79 80.51
CA SER A 417 9.24 18.76 79.86
C SER A 417 8.55 18.20 78.60
N GLU A 418 9.30 17.46 77.80
CA GLU A 418 8.81 16.84 76.56
C GLU A 418 7.83 15.70 76.86
N ARG A 419 8.06 14.95 77.95
CA ARG A 419 7.17 13.89 78.44
C ARG A 419 5.85 14.46 78.94
N GLU A 420 5.89 15.57 79.69
CA GLU A 420 4.68 16.30 80.11
C GLU A 420 3.89 16.85 78.92
N MET A 421 4.58 17.37 77.90
CA MET A 421 3.96 17.80 76.65
C MET A 421 3.28 16.64 75.92
N LEU A 422 3.93 15.48 75.80
CA LEU A 422 3.33 14.28 75.20
C LEU A 422 2.05 13.87 75.95
N LEU A 423 2.09 13.85 77.29
CA LEU A 423 0.92 13.50 78.10
C LEU A 423 -0.27 14.43 77.82
N ALA A 424 -0.02 15.75 77.75
CA ALA A 424 -1.05 16.73 77.43
C ALA A 424 -1.65 16.51 76.02
N ARG A 425 -0.79 16.20 75.03
CA ARG A 425 -1.24 15.93 73.65
C ARG A 425 -2.06 14.64 73.53
N ILE A 426 -1.68 13.57 74.21
CA ILE A 426 -2.44 12.31 74.24
C ILE A 426 -3.80 12.53 74.92
N LEU A 427 -3.83 13.31 76.01
CA LEU A 427 -5.08 13.69 76.67
C LEU A 427 -6.01 14.47 75.74
N ASP A 428 -5.50 15.46 75.02
CA ASP A 428 -6.30 16.25 74.07
C ASP A 428 -6.79 15.43 72.87
N TYR A 429 -5.98 14.46 72.41
CA TYR A 429 -6.41 13.49 71.41
C TYR A 429 -7.61 12.66 71.89
N ASN A 430 -7.56 12.12 73.11
CA ASN A 430 -8.66 11.35 73.67
C ASN A 430 -9.90 12.21 73.96
N LYS A 431 -9.74 13.49 74.31
CA LYS A 431 -10.87 14.44 74.36
C LYS A 431 -11.52 14.62 72.99
N GLY A 432 -10.73 14.72 71.92
CA GLY A 432 -11.24 14.75 70.55
C GLY A 432 -12.03 13.50 70.17
N LEU A 433 -11.56 12.31 70.58
CA LEU A 433 -12.30 11.05 70.38
C LEU A 433 -13.64 11.04 71.12
N LYS A 434 -13.69 11.57 72.35
CA LYS A 434 -14.93 11.73 73.10
C LYS A 434 -15.92 12.65 72.38
N THR A 435 -15.47 13.80 71.88
CA THR A 435 -16.34 14.73 71.14
C THR A 435 -16.83 14.12 69.81
N ASP A 436 -15.99 13.37 69.10
CA ASP A 436 -16.41 12.65 67.89
C ASP A 436 -17.50 11.62 68.20
N PHE A 437 -17.33 10.85 69.28
CA PHE A 437 -18.34 9.91 69.77
C PHE A 437 -19.67 10.60 70.09
N GLU A 438 -19.65 11.65 70.93
CA GLU A 438 -20.85 12.39 71.34
C GLU A 438 -21.60 13.01 70.16
N SER A 439 -20.89 13.43 69.11
CA SER A 439 -21.51 14.03 67.92
C SER A 439 -22.16 13.02 66.95
N ARG A 440 -21.75 11.74 67.01
CA ARG A 440 -22.10 10.71 66.02
C ARG A 440 -22.91 9.54 66.57
N CYS A 441 -22.98 9.37 67.89
CA CYS A 441 -23.57 8.18 68.49
C CYS A 441 -25.08 8.02 68.23
N HIS A 442 -25.78 9.11 67.92
CA HIS A 442 -27.25 9.13 67.76
C HIS A 442 -27.76 8.94 66.32
N GLY A 443 -26.91 9.07 65.29
CA GLY A 443 -27.32 8.98 63.88
C GLY A 443 -27.12 7.60 63.24
N GLY A 444 -27.73 7.41 62.07
CA GLY A 444 -27.53 6.22 61.23
C GLY A 444 -26.18 6.27 60.50
N PRO A 445 -25.57 5.13 60.13
CA PRO A 445 -24.29 5.16 59.44
C PRO A 445 -24.34 5.91 58.10
N GLY A 446 -23.48 6.93 57.94
CA GLY A 446 -23.41 7.79 56.76
C GLY A 446 -24.17 9.12 56.88
N ASP A 447 -24.96 9.29 57.93
CA ASP A 447 -25.61 10.55 58.24
C ASP A 447 -24.59 11.56 58.80
N LYS A 448 -24.90 12.86 58.69
CA LYS A 448 -24.05 13.93 59.24
C LYS A 448 -23.76 13.76 60.74
N PHE A 449 -24.71 13.17 61.47
CA PHE A 449 -24.66 12.91 62.92
C PHE A 449 -24.49 11.43 63.24
N GLY A 450 -24.01 10.62 62.30
CA GLY A 450 -23.85 9.18 62.46
C GLY A 450 -22.41 8.70 62.26
N PRO A 451 -22.13 7.41 62.57
CA PRO A 451 -20.84 6.81 62.32
C PRO A 451 -20.57 6.68 60.81
N LEU A 452 -19.30 6.57 60.45
CA LEU A 452 -18.91 6.41 59.04
C LEU A 452 -19.38 5.05 58.49
N ILE A 453 -19.77 4.99 57.21
CA ILE A 453 -20.22 3.74 56.59
C ILE A 453 -19.02 2.80 56.38
N GLY A 454 -19.05 1.65 57.06
CA GLY A 454 -18.16 0.54 56.77
C GLY A 454 -18.61 -0.25 55.55
N ARG A 455 -17.65 -0.68 54.72
CA ARG A 455 -17.94 -1.46 53.51
C ARG A 455 -18.53 -2.82 53.90
N ASN A 456 -19.72 -3.14 53.36
CA ASN A 456 -20.44 -4.39 53.62
C ASN A 456 -20.79 -4.65 55.10
N LEU A 457 -20.89 -3.60 55.92
CA LEU A 457 -21.37 -3.71 57.30
C LEU A 457 -22.85 -3.37 57.37
N PRO A 458 -23.70 -4.27 57.90
CA PRO A 458 -25.03 -3.93 58.36
C PRO A 458 -24.98 -2.82 59.41
N GLU A 459 -26.08 -2.09 59.56
CA GLU A 459 -26.15 -0.89 60.40
C GLU A 459 -25.65 -1.12 61.83
N VAL A 460 -26.19 -2.13 62.53
CA VAL A 460 -25.80 -2.46 63.91
C VAL A 460 -24.32 -2.81 64.03
N VAL A 461 -23.81 -3.63 63.11
CA VAL A 461 -22.42 -4.07 63.12
C VAL A 461 -21.49 -2.88 62.90
N ASN A 462 -21.90 -1.94 62.04
CA ASN A 462 -21.11 -0.76 61.78
C ASN A 462 -21.00 0.16 63.01
N LYS A 463 -22.12 0.36 63.74
CA LYS A 463 -22.12 1.12 65.00
C LYS A 463 -21.19 0.48 66.04
N ILE A 464 -21.26 -0.84 66.20
CA ILE A 464 -20.40 -1.61 67.13
C ILE A 464 -18.91 -1.53 66.73
N VAL A 465 -18.59 -1.76 65.45
CA VAL A 465 -17.19 -1.73 64.97
C VAL A 465 -16.58 -0.34 65.11
N TRP A 466 -17.35 0.72 64.83
CA TRP A 466 -16.90 2.10 65.02
C TRP A 466 -16.55 2.37 66.49
N VAL A 467 -17.42 1.99 67.42
CA VAL A 467 -17.17 2.18 68.86
C VAL A 467 -16.01 1.33 69.37
N ARG A 468 -15.88 0.08 68.93
CA ARG A 468 -14.68 -0.73 69.22
C ARG A 468 -13.41 -0.06 68.72
N GLN A 469 -13.43 0.56 67.55
CA GLN A 469 -12.25 1.27 67.04
C GLN A 469 -11.86 2.44 67.96
N LEU A 470 -12.84 3.20 68.46
CA LEU A 470 -12.60 4.27 69.43
C LEU A 470 -12.05 3.70 70.75
N PHE A 471 -12.63 2.60 71.23
CA PHE A 471 -12.20 1.90 72.43
C PHE A 471 -10.71 1.50 72.35
N HIS A 472 -10.30 0.82 71.28
CA HIS A 472 -8.90 0.41 71.08
C HIS A 472 -7.94 1.60 70.99
N LYS A 473 -8.34 2.72 70.37
CA LYS A 473 -7.49 3.94 70.30
C LYS A 473 -7.25 4.55 71.68
N VAL A 474 -8.26 4.53 72.55
CA VAL A 474 -8.13 5.01 73.93
C VAL A 474 -7.26 4.05 74.74
N GLU A 475 -7.45 2.73 74.61
CA GLU A 475 -6.58 1.73 75.25
C GLU A 475 -5.12 1.83 74.80
N ASP A 476 -4.86 2.01 73.50
CA ASP A 476 -3.51 2.23 72.97
C ASP A 476 -2.86 3.46 73.60
N SER A 477 -3.63 4.54 73.74
CA SER A 477 -3.16 5.77 74.36
C SER A 477 -2.80 5.54 75.84
N VAL A 478 -3.61 4.76 76.56
CA VAL A 478 -3.33 4.34 77.95
C VAL A 478 -2.06 3.51 78.02
N ARG A 479 -1.91 2.47 77.18
CA ARG A 479 -0.73 1.61 77.15
C ARG A 479 0.56 2.39 76.88
N ILE A 480 0.53 3.34 75.94
CA ILE A 480 1.71 4.17 75.62
C ILE A 480 2.03 5.12 76.76
N ALA A 481 1.03 5.76 77.35
CA ALA A 481 1.23 6.67 78.47
C ALA A 481 1.73 5.94 79.72
N GLU A 482 1.19 4.77 80.05
CA GLU A 482 1.66 3.95 81.17
C GLU A 482 3.11 3.50 80.96
N ALA A 483 3.45 3.11 79.74
CA ALA A 483 4.79 2.69 79.37
C ALA A 483 5.86 3.79 79.50
N LEU A 484 5.49 5.06 79.38
CA LEU A 484 6.45 6.17 79.19
C LEU A 484 6.32 7.29 80.22
N LEU A 485 5.19 7.43 80.90
CA LEU A 485 4.75 8.64 81.60
C LEU A 485 4.17 8.35 83.00
N SER A 486 4.23 7.11 83.49
CA SER A 486 3.56 6.68 84.74
C SER A 486 3.99 7.42 86.00
N ASP A 487 5.22 7.93 86.02
CA ASP A 487 5.84 8.72 87.10
C ASP A 487 5.44 10.20 87.09
N LEU A 488 4.78 10.69 86.04
CA LEU A 488 4.34 12.09 85.96
C LEU A 488 3.10 12.35 86.83
N SER A 489 3.04 13.54 87.44
CA SER A 489 1.91 13.95 88.29
C SER A 489 0.56 14.00 87.54
N GLY A 490 0.57 14.40 86.26
CA GLY A 490 -0.61 14.48 85.42
C GLY A 490 -1.18 13.13 84.95
N PHE A 491 -0.42 12.03 85.10
CA PHE A 491 -0.78 10.73 84.53
C PHE A 491 -2.06 10.15 85.15
N LYS A 492 -2.24 10.32 86.47
CA LYS A 492 -3.46 9.86 87.17
C LYS A 492 -4.73 10.52 86.63
N GLY A 493 -4.68 11.81 86.32
CA GLY A 493 -5.81 12.54 85.74
C GLY A 493 -6.12 12.10 84.31
N PHE A 494 -5.09 11.77 83.53
CA PHE A 494 -5.24 11.20 82.19
C PHE A 494 -5.89 9.79 82.24
N LEU A 495 -5.43 8.91 83.14
CA LEU A 495 -6.00 7.57 83.31
C LEU A 495 -7.48 7.64 83.65
N HIS A 496 -7.84 8.44 84.66
CA HIS A 496 -9.25 8.56 85.06
C HIS A 496 -10.16 9.02 83.91
N PHE A 497 -9.72 9.99 83.10
CA PHE A 497 -10.46 10.42 81.92
C PHE A 497 -10.64 9.30 80.87
N CYS A 498 -9.60 8.50 80.66
CA CYS A 498 -9.65 7.40 79.70
C CYS A 498 -10.55 6.27 80.21
N ASP A 499 -10.48 5.93 81.50
CA ASP A 499 -11.35 4.92 82.13
C ASP A 499 -12.83 5.31 82.00
N ASP A 500 -13.17 6.58 82.28
CA ASP A 500 -14.53 7.10 82.09
C ASP A 500 -15.00 7.02 80.63
N LEU A 501 -14.13 7.36 79.67
CA LEU A 501 -14.46 7.28 78.24
C LEU A 501 -14.63 5.82 77.78
N LEU A 502 -13.75 4.91 78.21
CA LEU A 502 -13.84 3.49 77.87
C LEU A 502 -15.15 2.88 78.39
N GLU A 503 -15.59 3.26 79.59
CA GLU A 503 -16.85 2.78 80.15
C GLU A 503 -18.06 3.28 79.35
N VAL A 504 -18.09 4.56 78.96
CA VAL A 504 -19.15 5.11 78.09
C VAL A 504 -19.22 4.39 76.74
N LEU A 505 -18.07 4.11 76.12
CA LEU A 505 -18.00 3.37 74.86
C LEU A 505 -18.49 1.92 75.02
N ARG A 506 -18.15 1.25 76.13
CA ARG A 506 -18.58 -0.11 76.43
C ARG A 506 -20.11 -0.21 76.62
N VAL A 507 -20.70 0.76 77.32
CA VAL A 507 -22.16 0.84 77.50
C VAL A 507 -22.88 0.99 76.16
N TYR A 508 -22.42 1.89 75.29
CA TYR A 508 -23.03 2.07 73.97
C TYR A 508 -22.95 0.80 73.10
N GLU A 509 -21.80 0.12 73.09
CA GLU A 509 -21.64 -1.15 72.37
C GLU A 509 -22.68 -2.19 72.81
N GLN A 510 -22.92 -2.30 74.12
CA GLN A 510 -23.90 -3.22 74.68
C GLN A 510 -25.33 -2.83 74.30
N GLU A 511 -25.70 -1.54 74.40
CA GLU A 511 -27.03 -1.04 74.03
C GLU A 511 -27.37 -1.34 72.57
N GLN A 512 -26.44 -1.09 71.63
CA GLN A 512 -26.69 -1.36 70.20
C GLN A 512 -26.93 -2.84 69.91
N PHE A 513 -26.25 -3.75 70.62
CA PHE A 513 -26.48 -5.18 70.48
C PHE A 513 -27.83 -5.62 71.07
N GLU A 514 -28.19 -5.10 72.24
CA GLU A 514 -29.46 -5.41 72.90
C GLU A 514 -30.67 -4.93 72.08
N ASP A 515 -30.60 -3.74 71.50
CA ASP A 515 -31.68 -3.20 70.66
C ASP A 515 -31.86 -3.99 69.36
N TRP A 516 -30.76 -4.34 68.67
CA TRP A 516 -30.83 -5.24 67.52
C TRP A 516 -31.47 -6.59 67.87
N SER A 517 -31.06 -7.18 69.00
CA SER A 517 -31.61 -8.46 69.47
C SER A 517 -33.13 -8.37 69.68
N ARG A 518 -33.59 -7.29 70.33
CA ARG A 518 -35.00 -7.00 70.58
C ARG A 518 -35.80 -6.87 69.27
N ASP A 519 -35.26 -6.10 68.32
CA ASP A 519 -35.90 -5.85 67.02
C ASP A 519 -36.06 -7.12 66.19
N ILE A 520 -35.00 -7.93 66.07
CA ILE A 520 -35.06 -9.19 65.32
C ILE A 520 -36.03 -10.19 65.97
N LEU A 521 -36.01 -10.31 67.30
CA LEU A 521 -36.93 -11.20 68.01
C LEU A 521 -38.40 -10.78 67.83
N SER A 522 -38.67 -9.48 67.78
CA SER A 522 -40.02 -8.95 67.49
C SER A 522 -40.45 -9.25 66.04
N GLY A 523 -39.54 -9.11 65.07
CA GLY A 523 -39.82 -9.39 63.66
C GLY A 523 -40.07 -10.88 63.38
N LEU A 524 -39.34 -11.77 64.04
CA LEU A 524 -39.54 -13.23 63.93
C LEU A 524 -40.87 -13.71 64.50
N ALA A 525 -41.59 -12.89 65.27
CA ALA A 525 -42.91 -13.22 65.81
C ALA A 525 -44.06 -12.97 64.80
N ASP A 526 -43.84 -12.23 63.71
CA ASP A 526 -44.86 -11.97 62.67
C ASP A 526 -44.87 -13.07 61.60
N PRO A 527 -45.94 -13.89 61.45
CA PRO A 527 -46.01 -14.98 60.50
C PRO A 527 -45.99 -14.55 59.01
N LYS A 528 -46.19 -13.26 58.69
CA LYS A 528 -46.04 -12.75 57.30
C LYS A 528 -44.60 -12.46 56.89
N SER A 529 -43.67 -12.44 57.85
CA SER A 529 -42.24 -12.21 57.61
C SER A 529 -41.46 -13.49 57.29
N GLY A 530 -42.12 -14.66 57.42
CA GLY A 530 -41.57 -15.99 57.15
C GLY A 530 -41.50 -16.35 55.67
N ILE A 531 -40.68 -17.36 55.38
CA ILE A 531 -40.50 -17.98 54.06
C ILE A 531 -41.89 -18.43 53.55
N SER A 532 -42.40 -17.79 52.49
CA SER A 532 -43.61 -18.26 51.82
C SER A 532 -43.34 -19.60 51.13
N ASN A 533 -44.32 -20.51 51.11
CA ASN A 533 -44.15 -21.85 50.57
C ASN A 533 -43.90 -21.89 49.05
N ARG A 534 -44.10 -20.79 48.28
CA ARG A 534 -43.78 -20.75 46.85
C ARG A 534 -42.37 -20.20 46.61
N VAL A 535 -41.63 -20.83 45.71
CA VAL A 535 -40.24 -20.47 45.43
C VAL A 535 -40.13 -19.31 44.42
N MET A 536 -40.92 -19.34 43.35
CA MET A 536 -40.95 -18.34 42.28
C MET A 536 -42.39 -18.19 41.77
N ASP A 537 -42.83 -16.94 41.59
CA ASP A 537 -44.11 -16.62 40.94
C ASP A 537 -43.85 -15.67 39.76
N LEU A 538 -44.54 -15.90 38.64
CA LEU A 538 -44.60 -14.95 37.52
C LEU A 538 -45.74 -13.98 37.81
N ASP A 539 -45.42 -12.69 37.97
CA ASP A 539 -46.45 -11.68 38.17
C ASP A 539 -47.25 -11.49 36.88
N HIS A 540 -48.55 -11.79 36.91
CA HIS A 540 -49.41 -11.70 35.73
C HIS A 540 -49.70 -10.25 35.30
N VAL A 541 -49.41 -9.25 36.16
CA VAL A 541 -49.59 -7.83 35.84
C VAL A 541 -48.37 -7.27 35.10
N ASP A 542 -47.16 -7.58 35.58
CA ASP A 542 -45.91 -7.00 35.06
C ASP A 542 -45.09 -7.97 34.18
N GLY A 543 -45.47 -9.25 34.10
CA GLY A 543 -44.71 -10.30 33.41
C GLY A 543 -43.36 -10.65 34.07
N LYS A 544 -43.08 -10.09 35.26
CA LYS A 544 -41.79 -10.22 35.96
C LYS A 544 -41.76 -11.42 36.88
N LEU A 545 -40.62 -12.09 36.92
CA LEU A 545 -40.36 -13.17 37.86
C LEU A 545 -40.00 -12.61 39.25
N LYS A 546 -40.76 -12.99 40.28
CA LYS A 546 -40.52 -12.62 41.69
C LYS A 546 -40.21 -13.87 42.52
N ILE A 547 -39.22 -13.77 43.40
CA ILE A 547 -38.80 -14.85 44.31
C ILE A 547 -39.23 -14.50 45.72
N GLN A 548 -39.80 -15.46 46.42
CA GLN A 548 -40.34 -15.24 47.77
C GLN A 548 -39.29 -15.57 48.85
N TYR A 549 -38.09 -14.98 48.71
CA TYR A 549 -37.02 -15.01 49.71
C TYR A 549 -36.65 -13.58 50.10
N SER A 550 -37.01 -13.17 51.32
CA SER A 550 -36.92 -11.78 51.76
C SER A 550 -35.46 -11.30 51.85
N ASP A 551 -35.21 -10.07 51.42
CA ASP A 551 -33.87 -9.46 51.51
C ASP A 551 -33.43 -9.23 52.96
N ARG A 552 -34.38 -9.10 53.90
CA ARG A 552 -34.10 -9.00 55.35
C ARG A 552 -33.40 -10.25 55.90
N LEU A 553 -33.75 -11.44 55.41
CA LEU A 553 -33.07 -12.69 55.81
C LEU A 553 -31.59 -12.70 55.38
N VAL A 554 -31.27 -12.13 54.21
CA VAL A 554 -29.88 -11.99 53.74
C VAL A 554 -29.08 -11.05 54.65
N SER A 555 -29.68 -9.93 55.06
CA SER A 555 -29.06 -9.00 56.02
C SER A 555 -28.89 -9.65 57.39
N LEU A 556 -29.88 -10.40 57.87
CA LEU A 556 -29.83 -11.12 59.14
C LEU A 556 -28.70 -12.16 59.19
N LEU A 557 -28.50 -12.93 58.11
CA LEU A 557 -27.38 -13.88 58.01
C LEU A 557 -26.02 -13.18 58.19
N ARG A 558 -25.86 -11.99 57.62
CA ARG A 558 -24.64 -11.18 57.74
C ARG A 558 -24.47 -10.62 59.15
N GLU A 559 -25.54 -10.07 59.72
CA GLU A 559 -25.57 -9.55 61.09
C GLU A 559 -25.19 -10.63 62.09
N VAL A 560 -25.83 -11.81 62.05
CA VAL A 560 -25.55 -12.94 62.96
C VAL A 560 -24.11 -13.42 62.83
N ARG A 561 -23.61 -13.60 61.59
CA ARG A 561 -22.24 -14.05 61.35
C ARG A 561 -21.21 -13.05 61.88
N GLN A 562 -21.41 -11.76 61.63
CA GLN A 562 -20.47 -10.72 62.03
C GLN A 562 -20.52 -10.46 63.54
N LEU A 563 -21.70 -10.42 64.15
CA LEU A 563 -21.83 -10.26 65.60
C LEU A 563 -21.26 -11.47 66.37
N SER A 564 -21.47 -12.69 65.86
CA SER A 564 -20.85 -13.89 66.44
C SER A 564 -19.31 -13.83 66.32
N ALA A 565 -18.77 -13.41 65.18
CA ALA A 565 -17.32 -13.23 64.99
C ALA A 565 -16.73 -12.12 65.88
N LEU A 566 -17.53 -11.13 66.27
CA LEU A 566 -17.19 -10.10 67.23
C LEU A 566 -17.29 -10.57 68.69
N GLY A 567 -17.70 -11.83 68.94
CA GLY A 567 -17.77 -12.42 70.28
C GLY A 567 -19.08 -12.19 71.02
N PHE A 568 -20.14 -11.71 70.36
CA PHE A 568 -21.44 -11.54 70.99
C PHE A 568 -22.22 -12.86 71.08
N PRO A 569 -22.89 -13.16 72.22
CA PRO A 569 -23.73 -14.34 72.38
C PRO A 569 -25.08 -14.15 71.66
N ILE A 570 -25.23 -14.74 70.48
CA ILE A 570 -26.46 -14.62 69.69
C ILE A 570 -27.62 -15.42 70.34
N PRO A 571 -28.81 -14.84 70.56
CA PRO A 571 -29.96 -15.56 71.09
C PRO A 571 -30.35 -16.78 70.24
N ALA A 572 -30.65 -17.90 70.89
CA ALA A 572 -30.91 -19.19 70.22
C ALA A 572 -32.01 -19.14 69.15
N LYS A 573 -33.08 -18.34 69.38
CA LYS A 573 -34.17 -18.16 68.40
C LYS A 573 -33.69 -17.48 67.11
N ILE A 574 -32.83 -16.46 67.23
CA ILE A 574 -32.24 -15.75 66.08
C ILE A 574 -31.29 -16.70 65.34
N GLN A 575 -30.46 -17.44 66.07
CA GLN A 575 -29.53 -18.41 65.49
C GLN A 575 -30.25 -19.52 64.71
N GLN A 576 -31.36 -20.04 65.23
CA GLN A 576 -32.18 -21.04 64.52
C GLN A 576 -32.80 -20.48 63.23
N ALA A 577 -33.30 -19.25 63.26
CA ALA A 577 -33.83 -18.58 62.08
C ALA A 577 -32.75 -18.35 61.01
N ALA A 578 -31.56 -17.89 61.42
CA ALA A 578 -30.41 -17.73 60.55
C ALA A 578 -29.96 -19.07 59.94
N ASN A 579 -29.80 -20.13 60.75
CA ASN A 579 -29.43 -21.46 60.25
C ASN A 579 -30.45 -22.02 59.26
N THR A 580 -31.74 -21.71 59.44
CA THR A 580 -32.80 -22.13 58.50
C THR A 580 -32.74 -21.33 57.20
N ALA A 581 -32.48 -20.02 57.27
CA ALA A 581 -32.30 -19.17 56.11
C ALA A 581 -31.03 -19.51 55.30
N ASP A 582 -29.95 -19.92 55.97
CA ASP A 582 -28.66 -20.28 55.36
C ASP A 582 -28.77 -21.55 54.49
N LYS A 583 -29.55 -22.55 54.93
CA LYS A 583 -29.80 -23.80 54.17
C LYS A 583 -30.29 -23.55 52.74
N PHE A 584 -31.01 -22.47 52.52
CA PHE A 584 -31.63 -22.13 51.24
C PHE A 584 -31.02 -20.89 50.58
N TYR A 585 -30.03 -20.25 51.21
CA TYR A 585 -29.43 -19.01 50.74
C TYR A 585 -28.79 -19.16 49.37
N ARG A 586 -28.03 -20.24 49.16
CA ARG A 586 -27.38 -20.53 47.88
C ARG A 586 -28.39 -20.71 46.75
N GLN A 587 -29.44 -21.49 47.00
CA GLN A 587 -30.52 -21.74 46.05
C GLN A 587 -31.26 -20.43 45.74
N ALA A 588 -31.56 -19.61 46.75
CA ALA A 588 -32.23 -18.32 46.59
C ALA A 588 -31.41 -17.32 45.75
N ILE A 589 -30.08 -17.27 45.89
CA ILE A 589 -29.23 -16.41 45.05
C ILE A 589 -29.28 -16.84 43.59
N VAL A 590 -29.14 -18.15 43.33
CA VAL A 590 -29.16 -18.68 41.95
C VAL A 590 -30.51 -18.38 41.29
N LEU A 591 -31.60 -18.59 42.04
CA LEU A 591 -32.93 -18.22 41.61
C LEU A 591 -33.02 -16.71 41.31
N LYS A 592 -32.49 -15.83 42.17
CA LYS A 592 -32.46 -14.37 41.95
C LYS A 592 -31.70 -13.98 40.69
N GLN A 593 -30.60 -14.66 40.39
CA GLN A 593 -29.86 -14.45 39.15
C GLN A 593 -30.67 -14.85 37.92
N VAL A 594 -31.35 -16.00 37.96
CA VAL A 594 -32.20 -16.47 36.85
C VAL A 594 -33.41 -15.56 36.65
N ALA A 595 -34.04 -15.09 37.73
CA ALA A 595 -35.13 -14.12 37.68
C ALA A 595 -34.68 -12.79 37.09
N HIS A 596 -33.53 -12.28 37.53
CA HIS A 596 -32.96 -11.06 36.98
C HIS A 596 -32.61 -11.20 35.50
N PHE A 597 -32.03 -12.34 35.09
CA PHE A 597 -31.77 -12.64 33.69
C PHE A 597 -33.05 -12.60 32.86
N TYR A 598 -34.12 -13.29 33.30
CA TYR A 598 -35.40 -13.28 32.58
C TYR A 598 -36.01 -11.88 32.48
N ASN A 599 -35.96 -11.10 33.57
CA ASN A 599 -36.52 -9.75 33.61
C ASN A 599 -35.71 -8.71 32.82
N THR A 600 -34.53 -9.07 32.29
CA THR A 600 -33.64 -8.14 31.56
C THR A 600 -33.25 -8.63 30.16
N ILE A 601 -33.51 -9.91 29.82
CA ILE A 601 -33.12 -10.47 28.52
C ILE A 601 -33.90 -9.82 27.37
N ASP A 602 -35.12 -9.33 27.62
CA ASP A 602 -35.96 -8.62 26.65
C ASP A 602 -35.34 -7.28 26.18
N GLN A 603 -34.67 -6.57 27.09
CA GLN A 603 -33.87 -5.36 26.82
C GLN A 603 -32.61 -5.71 26.02
N GLN A 604 -32.11 -6.94 26.16
CA GLN A 604 -30.98 -7.42 25.40
C GLN A 604 -31.39 -7.98 24.03
N MET A 605 -32.62 -8.42 23.81
CA MET A 605 -33.02 -8.95 22.50
C MET A 605 -33.20 -7.83 21.48
N ILE A 606 -32.56 -7.96 20.31
CA ILE A 606 -32.76 -7.04 19.19
C ILE A 606 -34.20 -7.21 18.68
N ALA A 607 -34.93 -6.09 18.54
CA ALA A 607 -36.36 -6.11 18.22
C ALA A 607 -36.71 -6.95 16.98
N SER A 608 -35.91 -6.86 15.92
CA SER A 608 -36.10 -7.62 14.67
C SER A 608 -35.76 -9.11 14.78
N GLN A 609 -35.06 -9.54 15.83
CA GLN A 609 -34.72 -10.93 16.12
C GLN A 609 -35.63 -11.58 17.19
N ARG A 610 -36.51 -10.80 17.84
CA ARG A 610 -37.42 -11.31 18.88
C ARG A 610 -38.24 -12.53 18.45
N PRO A 611 -38.81 -12.62 17.23
CA PRO A 611 -39.56 -13.81 16.80
C PRO A 611 -38.70 -15.08 16.80
N MET A 612 -37.42 -14.98 16.48
CA MET A 612 -36.47 -16.11 16.49
C MET A 612 -36.17 -16.63 17.91
N MET A 613 -36.34 -15.77 18.92
CA MET A 613 -36.13 -16.09 20.33
C MET A 613 -37.41 -16.51 21.06
N LEU A 614 -38.58 -16.34 20.44
CA LEU A 614 -39.88 -16.56 21.07
C LEU A 614 -40.08 -18.02 21.50
N SER A 615 -39.69 -18.98 20.66
CA SER A 615 -39.79 -20.42 20.99
C SER A 615 -38.95 -20.80 22.21
N LEU A 616 -37.75 -20.22 22.33
CA LEU A 616 -36.85 -20.41 23.46
C LEU A 616 -37.37 -19.74 24.73
N ALA A 617 -37.96 -18.54 24.61
CA ALA A 617 -38.57 -17.82 25.73
C ALA A 617 -39.82 -18.57 26.25
N LEU A 618 -40.67 -19.08 25.35
CA LEU A 618 -41.81 -19.92 25.72
C LEU A 618 -41.37 -21.24 26.35
N ALA A 619 -40.29 -21.87 25.86
CA ALA A 619 -39.71 -23.06 26.49
C ALA A 619 -39.20 -22.76 27.91
N PHE A 620 -38.60 -21.58 28.14
CA PHE A 620 -38.21 -21.13 29.47
C PHE A 620 -39.42 -20.91 30.39
N GLU A 621 -40.46 -20.22 29.91
CA GLU A 621 -41.71 -20.05 30.66
C GLU A 621 -42.41 -21.38 30.96
N GLN A 622 -42.35 -22.36 30.05
CA GLN A 622 -42.88 -23.69 30.28
C GLN A 622 -42.16 -24.39 31.43
N VAL A 623 -40.85 -24.21 31.61
CA VAL A 623 -40.14 -24.77 32.79
C VAL A 623 -40.71 -24.19 34.09
N ILE A 624 -41.07 -22.90 34.10
CA ILE A 624 -41.70 -22.22 35.23
C ILE A 624 -43.15 -22.70 35.45
N LYS A 625 -43.93 -22.85 34.37
CA LYS A 625 -45.37 -23.20 34.39
C LYS A 625 -45.66 -24.71 34.48
N SER A 626 -44.72 -25.58 34.13
CA SER A 626 -44.90 -27.05 33.94
C SER A 626 -45.33 -27.86 35.17
N LYS A 627 -45.65 -27.20 36.29
CA LYS A 627 -46.19 -27.84 37.50
C LYS A 627 -47.56 -27.34 37.95
N GLU A 628 -48.19 -26.41 37.22
CA GLU A 628 -49.56 -25.96 37.54
C GLU A 628 -50.64 -26.91 37.01
N SER A 629 -50.33 -27.76 36.03
CA SER A 629 -51.30 -28.64 35.37
C SER A 629 -51.09 -30.11 35.76
N GLY A 630 -51.60 -30.52 36.94
CA GLY A 630 -51.79 -31.93 37.29
C GLY A 630 -50.96 -32.47 38.46
N GLY A 631 -51.48 -32.33 39.68
CA GLY A 631 -51.45 -33.38 40.71
C GLY A 631 -50.14 -33.83 41.40
N LYS A 632 -48.94 -33.41 41.01
CA LYS A 632 -47.70 -33.77 41.77
C LYS A 632 -46.71 -32.60 41.97
N LEU A 633 -46.59 -32.22 43.25
CA LEU A 633 -45.49 -31.49 43.91
C LEU A 633 -45.21 -30.05 43.45
N GLN A 634 -45.93 -29.11 44.07
CA GLN A 634 -45.53 -27.71 44.23
C GLN A 634 -44.12 -27.67 44.86
N ILE A 635 -43.18 -26.95 44.23
CA ILE A 635 -41.79 -26.86 44.74
C ILE A 635 -41.81 -25.87 45.89
N THR A 636 -41.65 -26.37 47.12
CA THR A 636 -41.51 -25.57 48.33
C THR A 636 -40.05 -25.52 48.77
N TRP A 637 -39.73 -24.59 49.66
CA TRP A 637 -38.40 -24.52 50.28
C TRP A 637 -38.10 -25.76 51.13
N ASP A 638 -39.10 -26.57 51.50
CA ASP A 638 -38.92 -27.72 52.41
C ASP A 638 -38.20 -28.91 51.79
N ASN A 639 -38.11 -29.02 50.45
CA ASN A 639 -37.43 -30.11 49.76
C ASN A 639 -36.22 -29.61 48.92
N PRO A 640 -34.99 -29.61 49.48
CA PRO A 640 -33.82 -29.07 48.81
C PRO A 640 -33.42 -29.84 47.54
N LYS A 641 -33.67 -31.16 47.48
CA LYS A 641 -33.30 -31.99 46.31
C LYS A 641 -34.15 -31.67 45.08
N ASP A 642 -35.46 -31.52 45.27
CA ASP A 642 -36.38 -31.16 44.19
C ASP A 642 -36.15 -29.72 43.71
N LEU A 643 -35.77 -28.83 44.63
CA LEU A 643 -35.40 -27.45 44.34
C LEU A 643 -34.13 -27.36 43.47
N GLU A 644 -33.11 -28.16 43.76
CA GLU A 644 -31.87 -28.21 42.97
C GLU A 644 -32.11 -28.71 41.54
N VAL A 645 -32.91 -29.77 41.36
CA VAL A 645 -33.27 -30.29 40.03
C VAL A 645 -34.05 -29.24 39.23
N TYR A 646 -34.94 -28.50 39.89
CA TYR A 646 -35.68 -27.40 39.26
C TYR A 646 -34.77 -26.23 38.86
N ILE A 647 -33.87 -25.81 39.75
CA ILE A 647 -32.87 -24.77 39.47
C ILE A 647 -32.00 -25.17 38.28
N ALA A 648 -31.53 -26.42 38.21
CA ALA A 648 -30.71 -26.90 37.09
C ALA A 648 -31.46 -26.85 35.74
N LYS A 649 -32.75 -27.21 35.72
CA LYS A 649 -33.60 -27.10 34.52
C LYS A 649 -33.80 -25.64 34.09
N LEU A 650 -34.06 -24.75 35.04
CA LEU A 650 -34.19 -23.30 34.82
C LEU A 650 -32.90 -22.68 34.29
N GLN A 651 -31.76 -23.01 34.90
CA GLN A 651 -30.44 -22.54 34.46
C GLN A 651 -30.13 -23.03 33.04
N SER A 652 -30.37 -24.30 32.74
CA SER A 652 -30.15 -24.84 31.38
C SER A 652 -31.02 -24.13 30.34
N ALA A 653 -32.29 -23.82 30.67
CA ALA A 653 -33.16 -23.06 29.78
C ALA A 653 -32.68 -21.61 29.61
N ALA A 654 -32.24 -20.94 30.69
CA ALA A 654 -31.67 -19.59 30.64
C ALA A 654 -30.37 -19.53 29.82
N GLU A 655 -29.47 -20.50 30.00
CA GLU A 655 -28.20 -20.59 29.28
C GLU A 655 -28.41 -20.80 27.78
N LYS A 656 -29.36 -21.66 27.39
CA LYS A 656 -29.75 -21.83 25.98
C LYS A 656 -30.26 -20.52 25.39
N LEU A 657 -31.17 -19.84 26.09
CA LEU A 657 -31.70 -18.53 25.66
C LEU A 657 -30.59 -17.48 25.53
N SER A 658 -29.68 -17.41 26.51
CA SER A 658 -28.55 -16.48 26.52
C SER A 658 -27.58 -16.74 25.37
N THR A 659 -27.22 -18.01 25.15
CA THR A 659 -26.27 -18.44 24.12
C THR A 659 -26.79 -18.11 22.72
N GLU A 660 -28.06 -18.41 22.45
CA GLU A 660 -28.67 -18.10 21.16
C GLU A 660 -28.83 -16.58 20.96
N ASN A 661 -29.22 -15.82 21.99
CA ASN A 661 -29.26 -14.34 21.90
C ASN A 661 -27.86 -13.76 21.57
N ARG A 662 -26.80 -14.28 22.20
CA ARG A 662 -25.42 -13.83 21.94
C ARG A 662 -24.98 -14.14 20.50
N LYS A 663 -25.33 -15.33 19.98
CA LYS A 663 -25.05 -15.71 18.58
C LYS A 663 -25.80 -14.80 17.60
N LEU A 664 -27.09 -14.56 17.82
CA LEU A 664 -27.90 -13.70 16.95
C LEU A 664 -27.42 -12.24 16.98
N ARG A 665 -27.02 -11.72 18.14
CA ARG A 665 -26.36 -10.41 18.26
C ARG A 665 -25.07 -10.35 17.46
N LYS A 666 -24.23 -11.38 17.53
CA LYS A 666 -22.99 -11.45 16.73
C LYS A 666 -23.29 -11.41 15.23
N TRP A 667 -24.22 -12.24 14.75
CA TRP A 667 -24.67 -12.20 13.36
C TRP A 667 -25.22 -10.82 12.96
N HIS A 668 -25.93 -10.14 13.87
CA HIS A 668 -26.38 -8.78 13.64
C HIS A 668 -25.22 -7.81 13.45
N THR A 669 -24.20 -7.86 14.32
CA THR A 669 -22.99 -7.02 14.19
C THR A 669 -22.23 -7.31 12.89
N ASP A 670 -22.03 -8.58 12.55
CA ASP A 670 -21.34 -8.97 11.31
C ASP A 670 -22.08 -8.42 10.07
N PHE A 671 -23.42 -8.39 10.10
CA PHE A 671 -24.22 -7.80 9.03
C PHE A 671 -24.16 -6.27 9.01
N ILE A 672 -24.07 -5.61 10.18
CA ILE A 672 -23.83 -4.15 10.26
C ILE A 672 -22.56 -3.82 9.49
N ASP A 673 -21.46 -4.48 9.83
CA ASP A 673 -20.14 -4.21 9.24
C ASP A 673 -20.16 -4.42 7.73
N LYS A 674 -20.87 -5.46 7.27
CA LYS A 674 -21.00 -5.74 5.84
C LYS A 674 -21.80 -4.67 5.10
N VAL A 675 -22.95 -4.25 5.64
CA VAL A 675 -23.79 -3.22 5.01
C VAL A 675 -23.12 -1.84 5.02
N VAL A 676 -22.42 -1.48 6.11
CA VAL A 676 -21.63 -0.24 6.19
C VAL A 676 -20.50 -0.26 5.16
N THR A 677 -19.83 -1.40 4.97
CA THR A 677 -18.81 -1.54 3.93
C THR A 677 -19.42 -1.32 2.54
N LEU A 678 -20.56 -1.94 2.24
CA LEU A 678 -21.26 -1.81 0.96
C LEU A 678 -21.67 -0.36 0.68
N MET A 679 -22.05 0.41 1.69
CA MET A 679 -22.40 1.84 1.55
C MET A 679 -21.25 2.69 0.98
N ASN A 680 -20.00 2.22 1.03
CA ASN A 680 -18.82 2.90 0.46
C ASN A 680 -18.32 2.27 -0.85
N VAL A 681 -19.02 1.26 -1.39
CA VAL A 681 -18.61 0.57 -2.63
C VAL A 681 -19.35 1.16 -3.82
N ASP A 682 -18.61 1.68 -4.79
CA ASP A 682 -19.17 2.22 -6.03
C ASP A 682 -19.95 1.13 -6.81
N LEU A 683 -21.22 1.41 -7.07
CA LEU A 683 -22.18 0.50 -7.69
C LEU A 683 -21.89 0.22 -9.18
N LEU A 684 -21.15 1.09 -9.87
CA LEU A 684 -20.76 0.94 -11.28
C LEU A 684 -19.46 0.16 -11.41
N ARG A 685 -18.41 0.61 -10.72
CA ARG A 685 -17.04 0.08 -10.85
C ARG A 685 -16.85 -1.26 -10.15
N HIS A 686 -17.55 -1.49 -9.04
CA HIS A 686 -17.32 -2.63 -8.16
C HIS A 686 -18.57 -3.48 -7.93
N GLN A 687 -19.34 -3.74 -8.99
CA GLN A 687 -20.54 -4.61 -8.95
C GLN A 687 -20.29 -5.98 -8.32
N GLN A 688 -19.11 -6.56 -8.53
CA GLN A 688 -18.78 -7.87 -7.96
C GLN A 688 -18.74 -7.83 -6.42
N ARG A 689 -18.16 -6.78 -5.83
CA ARG A 689 -18.11 -6.63 -4.37
C ARG A 689 -19.51 -6.52 -3.76
N TRP A 690 -20.44 -5.87 -4.47
CA TRP A 690 -21.85 -5.83 -4.09
C TRP A 690 -22.50 -7.22 -4.13
N LYS A 691 -22.23 -8.02 -5.17
CA LYS A 691 -22.72 -9.39 -5.28
C LYS A 691 -22.16 -10.28 -4.18
N ASP A 692 -20.86 -10.21 -3.94
CA ASP A 692 -20.18 -11.00 -2.91
C ASP A 692 -20.71 -10.64 -1.52
N GLY A 693 -20.82 -9.34 -1.21
CA GLY A 693 -21.36 -8.88 0.05
C GLY A 693 -22.82 -9.31 0.28
N LEU A 694 -23.64 -9.29 -0.76
CA LEU A 694 -25.01 -9.79 -0.68
C LEU A 694 -25.06 -11.32 -0.51
N GLN A 695 -24.17 -12.05 -1.18
CA GLN A 695 -24.08 -13.50 -1.08
C GLN A 695 -23.65 -13.93 0.34
N GLU A 696 -22.73 -13.20 0.97
CA GLU A 696 -22.35 -13.45 2.37
C GLU A 696 -23.52 -13.26 3.32
N LEU A 697 -24.31 -12.18 3.17
CA LEU A 697 -25.51 -11.96 3.98
C LEU A 697 -26.53 -13.10 3.79
N ARG A 698 -26.76 -13.54 2.54
CA ARG A 698 -27.64 -14.68 2.24
C ARG A 698 -27.12 -15.99 2.84
N THR A 699 -25.80 -16.20 2.81
CA THR A 699 -25.15 -17.37 3.41
C THR A 699 -25.31 -17.35 4.94
N GLY A 700 -25.27 -16.18 5.56
CA GLY A 700 -25.56 -16.02 6.99
C GLY A 700 -26.99 -16.44 7.34
N PHE A 701 -27.99 -16.02 6.55
CA PHE A 701 -29.37 -16.49 6.73
C PHE A 701 -29.51 -18.00 6.51
N ALA A 702 -28.88 -18.56 5.48
CA ALA A 702 -28.90 -20.01 5.22
C ALA A 702 -28.25 -20.81 6.36
N THR A 703 -27.19 -20.27 6.96
CA THR A 703 -26.52 -20.89 8.12
C THR A 703 -27.43 -20.92 9.34
N LEU A 704 -28.21 -19.86 9.58
CA LEU A 704 -29.18 -19.82 10.67
C LEU A 704 -30.36 -20.77 10.41
N GLU A 705 -30.81 -20.90 9.17
CA GLU A 705 -31.83 -21.89 8.79
C GLU A 705 -31.34 -23.32 9.06
N ALA A 706 -30.08 -23.63 8.70
CA ALA A 706 -29.46 -24.92 9.01
C ALA A 706 -29.29 -25.20 10.51
N GLN A 707 -29.23 -24.15 11.34
CA GLN A 707 -29.18 -24.25 12.80
C GLN A 707 -30.57 -24.45 13.45
N GLY A 708 -31.64 -24.50 12.64
CA GLY A 708 -33.00 -24.82 13.11
C GLY A 708 -33.91 -23.61 13.30
N PHE A 709 -33.51 -22.40 12.92
CA PHE A 709 -34.40 -21.24 12.91
C PHE A 709 -35.38 -21.33 11.73
N ARG A 710 -36.68 -21.19 12.00
CA ARG A 710 -37.69 -21.23 10.93
C ARG A 710 -37.59 -19.99 10.06
N SER A 711 -37.78 -20.16 8.75
CA SER A 711 -37.77 -19.04 7.80
C SER A 711 -38.81 -17.95 8.12
N ASP A 712 -39.96 -18.33 8.70
CA ASP A 712 -40.99 -17.38 9.16
C ASP A 712 -40.51 -16.48 10.30
N ASP A 713 -39.73 -17.02 11.24
CA ASP A 713 -39.24 -16.29 12.41
C ASP A 713 -38.15 -15.27 12.00
N MET A 714 -37.45 -15.55 10.90
CA MET A 714 -36.42 -14.66 10.33
C MET A 714 -37.00 -13.52 9.50
N ARG A 715 -38.31 -13.51 9.19
CA ARG A 715 -38.95 -12.52 8.31
C ARG A 715 -38.72 -11.08 8.77
N ALA A 716 -38.92 -10.79 10.06
CA ALA A 716 -38.72 -9.45 10.62
C ALA A 716 -37.25 -8.99 10.51
N TRP A 717 -36.31 -9.92 10.64
CA TRP A 717 -34.88 -9.63 10.55
C TRP A 717 -34.42 -9.45 9.09
N ARG A 718 -34.92 -10.27 8.15
CA ARG A 718 -34.74 -10.07 6.70
C ARG A 718 -35.26 -8.71 6.26
N GLN A 719 -36.48 -8.34 6.68
CA GLN A 719 -37.05 -7.03 6.38
C GLN A 719 -36.18 -5.90 6.92
N HIS A 720 -35.73 -5.97 8.18
CA HIS A 720 -34.83 -4.98 8.75
C HIS A 720 -33.56 -4.78 7.89
N TRP A 721 -32.91 -5.89 7.49
CA TRP A 721 -31.69 -5.81 6.67
C TRP A 721 -31.94 -5.35 5.24
N ASN A 722 -33.07 -5.72 4.64
CA ASN A 722 -33.47 -5.17 3.35
C ASN A 722 -33.63 -3.65 3.42
N HIS A 723 -34.18 -3.09 4.50
CA HIS A 723 -34.25 -1.64 4.67
C HIS A 723 -32.88 -0.98 4.85
N GLN A 724 -31.91 -1.62 5.53
CA GLN A 724 -30.56 -1.06 5.62
C GLN A 724 -29.81 -1.16 4.28
N LEU A 725 -29.95 -2.29 3.57
CA LEU A 725 -29.45 -2.46 2.21
C LEU A 725 -30.07 -1.45 1.25
N TYR A 726 -31.36 -1.12 1.42
CA TYR A 726 -32.04 -0.10 0.63
C TYR A 726 -31.35 1.25 0.80
N LYS A 727 -31.05 1.67 2.04
CA LYS A 727 -30.34 2.94 2.30
C LYS A 727 -28.95 2.96 1.69
N ALA A 728 -28.18 1.88 1.87
CA ALA A 728 -26.83 1.76 1.31
C ALA A 728 -26.85 1.80 -0.23
N LEU A 729 -27.79 1.08 -0.84
CA LEU A 729 -27.99 1.05 -2.28
C LEU A 729 -28.48 2.41 -2.81
N GLU A 730 -29.43 3.07 -2.13
CA GLU A 730 -29.98 4.37 -2.53
C GLU A 730 -28.90 5.45 -2.52
N HIS A 731 -28.05 5.48 -1.49
CA HIS A 731 -26.92 6.40 -1.42
C HIS A 731 -25.97 6.20 -2.61
N GLN A 732 -25.52 4.97 -2.85
CA GLN A 732 -24.62 4.68 -3.98
C GLN A 732 -25.30 4.86 -5.34
N TYR A 733 -26.62 4.65 -5.42
CA TYR A 733 -27.41 4.92 -6.61
C TYR A 733 -27.45 6.42 -6.90
N GLN A 734 -27.77 7.27 -5.92
CA GLN A 734 -27.75 8.74 -6.05
C GLN A 734 -26.37 9.27 -6.45
N THR A 735 -25.31 8.84 -5.75
CA THR A 735 -23.93 9.22 -6.10
C THR A 735 -23.55 8.77 -7.52
N GLY A 736 -23.96 7.55 -7.91
CA GLY A 736 -23.75 7.04 -9.26
C GLY A 736 -24.56 7.79 -10.32
N LEU A 737 -25.78 8.25 -10.01
CA LEU A 737 -26.57 9.10 -10.91
C LEU A 737 -25.88 10.45 -11.15
N GLU A 738 -25.31 11.07 -10.12
CA GLU A 738 -24.61 12.36 -10.27
C GLU A 738 -23.29 12.25 -11.03
N ALA A 739 -22.54 11.16 -10.81
CA ALA A 739 -21.18 10.95 -11.34
C ALA A 739 -21.12 9.96 -12.52
N LEU A 740 -22.26 9.58 -13.10
CA LEU A 740 -22.35 8.50 -14.10
C LEU A 740 -21.35 8.68 -15.25
N ASN A 741 -21.34 9.86 -15.87
CA ASN A 741 -20.50 10.17 -17.03
C ASN A 741 -19.00 9.99 -16.77
N LYS A 742 -18.56 10.16 -15.51
CA LYS A 742 -17.15 10.03 -15.11
C LYS A 742 -16.76 8.60 -14.77
N ASN A 743 -17.73 7.77 -14.38
CA ASN A 743 -17.50 6.44 -13.83
C ASN A 743 -17.91 5.30 -14.76
N LEU A 744 -18.50 5.61 -15.91
CA LEU A 744 -18.79 4.63 -16.96
C LEU A 744 -17.49 4.03 -17.54
N PRO A 745 -17.53 2.75 -17.97
CA PRO A 745 -16.43 2.13 -18.70
C PRO A 745 -16.00 2.96 -19.90
N GLU A 746 -14.69 3.03 -20.15
CA GLU A 746 -14.16 3.81 -21.27
C GLU A 746 -14.64 3.27 -22.62
N ILE A 747 -15.15 4.17 -23.46
CA ILE A 747 -15.54 3.90 -24.84
C ILE A 747 -14.45 4.47 -25.74
N HIS A 748 -13.67 3.58 -26.34
CA HIS A 748 -12.64 3.95 -27.32
C HIS A 748 -13.28 4.14 -28.70
N ILE A 749 -12.95 5.26 -29.34
CA ILE A 749 -13.41 5.61 -30.68
C ILE A 749 -12.24 6.18 -31.49
N ASP A 750 -12.21 5.88 -32.78
CA ASP A 750 -11.23 6.47 -33.70
C ASP A 750 -11.88 7.62 -34.46
N LEU A 751 -11.20 8.75 -34.56
CA LEU A 751 -11.53 9.77 -35.55
C LEU A 751 -10.81 9.38 -36.85
N THR A 752 -11.55 9.32 -37.96
CA THR A 752 -10.99 8.95 -39.28
C THR A 752 -11.46 9.92 -40.35
N PHE A 753 -10.66 10.11 -41.40
CA PHE A 753 -11.06 10.84 -42.60
C PHE A 753 -11.24 9.85 -43.76
N LYS A 754 -12.48 9.66 -44.22
CA LYS A 754 -12.79 8.77 -45.36
C LYS A 754 -13.82 9.46 -46.26
N GLN A 755 -13.72 9.23 -47.57
CA GLN A 755 -14.63 9.81 -48.58
C GLN A 755 -14.80 11.34 -48.46
N GLY A 756 -13.73 12.06 -48.10
CA GLY A 756 -13.75 13.52 -47.96
C GLY A 756 -14.42 14.04 -46.69
N ARG A 757 -14.75 13.19 -45.71
CA ARG A 757 -15.44 13.60 -44.47
C ARG A 757 -14.75 13.05 -43.22
N LEU A 758 -14.74 13.86 -42.16
CA LEU A 758 -14.38 13.41 -40.81
C LEU A 758 -15.55 12.60 -40.24
N GLN A 759 -15.24 11.40 -39.77
CA GLN A 759 -16.23 10.49 -39.20
C GLN A 759 -15.64 9.75 -37.99
N PHE A 760 -16.46 9.56 -36.97
CA PHE A 760 -16.12 8.68 -35.85
C PHE A 760 -16.30 7.22 -36.25
N ARG A 761 -15.43 6.36 -35.73
CA ARG A 761 -15.53 4.91 -35.85
C ARG A 761 -15.42 4.29 -34.44
N PRO A 762 -16.48 3.64 -33.92
CA PRO A 762 -17.82 3.49 -34.50
C PRO A 762 -18.55 4.84 -34.71
N PRO A 763 -19.63 4.87 -35.54
CA PRO A 763 -20.40 6.10 -35.80
C PRO A 763 -20.94 6.74 -34.53
N PHE A 764 -21.17 8.05 -34.58
CA PHE A 764 -21.61 8.85 -33.43
C PHE A 764 -22.89 8.29 -32.78
N GLU A 765 -23.83 7.83 -33.60
CA GLU A 765 -25.10 7.24 -33.19
C GLU A 765 -24.90 5.92 -32.42
N GLU A 766 -23.93 5.10 -32.83
CA GLU A 766 -23.61 3.85 -32.16
C GLU A 766 -22.94 4.09 -30.80
N VAL A 767 -22.04 5.08 -30.74
CA VAL A 767 -21.42 5.53 -29.49
C VAL A 767 -22.49 6.04 -28.52
N ARG A 768 -23.43 6.86 -29.02
CA ARG A 768 -24.57 7.37 -28.26
C ARG A 768 -25.47 6.23 -27.77
N ALA A 769 -25.77 5.26 -28.62
CA ALA A 769 -26.55 4.07 -28.24
C ALA A 769 -25.84 3.21 -27.17
N ARG A 770 -24.52 3.03 -27.29
CA ARG A 770 -23.71 2.27 -26.32
C ARG A 770 -23.68 2.95 -24.96
N TYR A 771 -23.49 4.27 -24.93
CA TYR A 771 -23.56 5.07 -23.71
C TYR A 771 -24.92 4.94 -23.01
N PHE A 772 -26.01 5.16 -23.76
CA PHE A 772 -27.36 5.07 -23.19
C PHE A 772 -27.74 3.65 -22.76
N ARG A 773 -27.16 2.61 -23.39
CA ARG A 773 -27.31 1.22 -22.94
C ARG A 773 -26.69 0.99 -21.57
N GLU A 774 -25.46 1.48 -21.34
CA GLU A 774 -24.82 1.37 -20.01
C GLU A 774 -25.52 2.23 -18.96
N MET A 775 -25.99 3.43 -19.33
CA MET A 775 -26.84 4.25 -18.45
C MET A 775 -28.13 3.51 -18.07
N LYS A 776 -28.85 2.92 -19.04
CA LYS A 776 -30.06 2.13 -18.77
C LYS A 776 -29.77 0.94 -17.87
N ARG A 777 -28.63 0.26 -18.10
CA ARG A 777 -28.19 -0.86 -17.27
C ARG A 777 -28.01 -0.42 -15.81
N PHE A 778 -27.36 0.72 -15.57
CA PHE A 778 -27.20 1.29 -14.23
C PHE A 778 -28.54 1.66 -13.57
N ILE A 779 -29.40 2.40 -14.29
CA ILE A 779 -30.74 2.80 -13.80
C ILE A 779 -31.59 1.56 -13.45
N SER A 780 -31.39 0.44 -14.14
CA SER A 780 -32.13 -0.79 -13.90
C SER A 780 -31.62 -1.64 -12.73
N ILE A 781 -30.50 -1.28 -12.07
CA ILE A 781 -29.92 -2.07 -10.97
C ILE A 781 -30.93 -2.28 -9.83
N PRO A 782 -31.64 -1.26 -9.32
CA PRO A 782 -32.62 -1.45 -8.25
C PRO A 782 -33.73 -2.46 -8.61
N ASN A 783 -34.15 -2.55 -9.87
CA ASN A 783 -35.16 -3.52 -10.34
C ASN A 783 -34.68 -4.98 -10.27
N GLN A 784 -33.37 -5.21 -10.38
CA GLN A 784 -32.78 -6.54 -10.33
C GLN A 784 -32.26 -6.90 -8.93
N PHE A 785 -32.23 -5.92 -8.02
CA PHE A 785 -31.71 -6.08 -6.68
C PHE A 785 -32.73 -6.77 -5.78
N LYS A 786 -32.46 -8.03 -5.42
CA LYS A 786 -33.36 -8.85 -4.58
C LYS A 786 -33.03 -8.82 -3.09
N GLY A 787 -31.96 -8.11 -2.69
CA GLY A 787 -31.51 -8.07 -1.30
C GLY A 787 -31.36 -9.47 -0.68
N VAL A 788 -31.76 -9.58 0.58
CA VAL A 788 -31.77 -10.83 1.36
C VAL A 788 -33.17 -11.46 1.45
N SER A 789 -34.12 -11.01 0.62
CA SER A 789 -35.49 -11.52 0.60
C SER A 789 -35.57 -13.00 0.22
N ALA A 790 -36.49 -13.73 0.86
CA ALA A 790 -36.85 -15.09 0.47
C ALA A 790 -37.82 -15.12 -0.73
N LEU A 791 -38.02 -16.29 -1.33
CA LEU A 791 -38.98 -16.49 -2.43
C LEU A 791 -40.40 -16.10 -1.96
N GLY A 792 -41.01 -15.11 -2.62
CA GLY A 792 -42.37 -14.62 -2.33
C GLY A 792 -42.46 -13.38 -1.42
N GLU A 793 -41.34 -12.85 -0.91
CA GLU A 793 -41.33 -11.59 -0.14
C GLU A 793 -41.30 -10.35 -1.07
N GLU A 794 -41.99 -9.28 -0.70
CA GLU A 794 -42.06 -8.03 -1.48
C GLU A 794 -40.67 -7.37 -1.62
N LEU A 795 -40.38 -6.89 -2.84
CA LEU A 795 -39.14 -6.20 -3.16
C LEU A 795 -39.31 -4.69 -3.00
N ILE A 796 -38.71 -4.13 -1.94
CA ILE A 796 -38.78 -2.69 -1.65
C ILE A 796 -37.88 -1.82 -2.55
N PHE A 797 -36.93 -2.42 -3.28
CA PHE A 797 -35.87 -1.71 -3.99
C PHE A 797 -36.34 -1.01 -5.28
N ASN A 798 -37.41 -1.50 -5.93
CA ASN A 798 -37.86 -0.97 -7.22
C ASN A 798 -38.37 0.48 -7.12
N ILE A 799 -39.00 0.83 -5.99
CA ILE A 799 -39.54 2.17 -5.71
C ILE A 799 -38.43 3.24 -5.72
N MET A 800 -37.18 2.85 -5.49
CA MET A 800 -36.01 3.73 -5.53
C MET A 800 -35.85 4.46 -6.87
N ILE A 801 -36.22 3.81 -7.98
CA ILE A 801 -36.11 4.40 -9.31
C ILE A 801 -37.03 5.63 -9.42
N ASP A 802 -38.28 5.48 -9.00
CA ASP A 802 -39.27 6.56 -9.06
C ASP A 802 -38.94 7.70 -8.10
N ARG A 803 -38.46 7.38 -6.88
CA ARG A 803 -38.08 8.39 -5.88
C ARG A 803 -36.89 9.25 -6.31
N ASN A 804 -35.97 8.69 -7.10
CA ASN A 804 -34.75 9.36 -7.54
C ASN A 804 -34.83 9.80 -9.03
N ALA A 805 -36.04 9.83 -9.60
CA ALA A 805 -36.25 10.17 -11.01
C ALA A 805 -35.78 11.58 -11.41
N SER A 806 -35.75 12.53 -10.46
CA SER A 806 -35.20 13.88 -10.69
C SER A 806 -33.73 13.84 -11.13
N GLY A 807 -32.95 12.88 -10.65
CA GLY A 807 -31.56 12.67 -11.06
C GLY A 807 -31.39 12.30 -12.53
N PHE A 808 -32.43 11.76 -13.18
CA PHE A 808 -32.37 11.43 -14.61
C PHE A 808 -32.23 12.68 -15.47
N LEU A 809 -32.89 13.79 -15.10
CA LEU A 809 -32.77 15.06 -15.82
C LEU A 809 -31.31 15.52 -15.86
N THR A 810 -30.62 15.42 -14.72
CA THR A 810 -29.19 15.76 -14.60
C THR A 810 -28.33 14.85 -15.48
N ILE A 811 -28.60 13.54 -15.51
CA ILE A 811 -27.83 12.60 -16.32
C ILE A 811 -28.02 12.86 -17.82
N PHE A 812 -29.28 13.01 -18.27
CA PHE A 812 -29.57 13.28 -19.67
C PHE A 812 -28.95 14.61 -20.10
N SER A 813 -29.04 15.65 -19.27
CA SER A 813 -28.40 16.95 -19.54
C SER A 813 -26.87 16.82 -19.67
N LYS A 814 -26.21 16.14 -18.72
CA LYS A 814 -24.76 15.91 -18.79
C LYS A 814 -24.36 15.02 -19.98
N ALA A 815 -25.21 14.08 -20.37
CA ALA A 815 -24.98 13.24 -21.56
C ALA A 815 -25.02 14.09 -22.84
N GLU A 816 -25.99 14.99 -22.99
CA GLU A 816 -26.04 15.91 -24.14
C GLU A 816 -24.83 16.85 -24.18
N ASP A 817 -24.38 17.37 -23.02
CA ASP A 817 -23.15 18.16 -22.94
C ASP A 817 -21.92 17.35 -23.38
N LEU A 818 -21.79 16.11 -22.90
CA LEU A 818 -20.73 15.20 -23.30
C LEU A 818 -20.73 14.93 -24.81
N PHE A 819 -21.89 14.67 -25.41
CA PHE A 819 -22.00 14.46 -26.86
C PHE A 819 -21.73 15.73 -27.66
N SER A 820 -22.10 16.89 -27.14
CA SER A 820 -21.78 18.19 -27.76
C SER A 820 -20.26 18.45 -27.75
N ARG A 821 -19.59 18.18 -26.62
CA ARG A 821 -18.13 18.26 -26.52
C ARG A 821 -17.42 17.23 -27.40
N LEU A 822 -17.96 16.01 -27.51
CA LEU A 822 -17.42 15.01 -28.42
C LEU A 822 -17.53 15.47 -29.87
N HIS A 823 -18.68 16.00 -30.28
CA HIS A 823 -18.87 16.53 -31.64
C HIS A 823 -17.90 17.69 -31.93
N ALA A 824 -17.67 18.57 -30.95
CA ALA A 824 -16.74 19.69 -31.06
C ALA A 824 -15.29 19.27 -31.39
N ILE A 825 -14.87 18.04 -31.07
CA ILE A 825 -13.53 17.54 -31.42
C ILE A 825 -13.34 17.52 -32.94
N GLN A 826 -14.37 17.18 -33.73
CA GLN A 826 -14.26 17.15 -35.19
C GLN A 826 -13.90 18.53 -35.78
N HIS A 827 -14.37 19.61 -35.14
CA HIS A 827 -14.10 20.97 -35.60
C HIS A 827 -12.61 21.32 -35.54
N LYS A 828 -11.87 20.78 -34.56
CA LYS A 828 -10.41 21.02 -34.43
C LYS A 828 -9.62 20.50 -35.63
N PHE A 829 -10.09 19.43 -36.26
CA PHE A 829 -9.42 18.77 -37.39
C PHE A 829 -9.99 19.20 -38.75
N LYS A 830 -11.13 19.90 -38.78
CA LYS A 830 -11.86 20.23 -40.01
C LYS A 830 -11.02 21.08 -40.98
N GLU A 831 -10.27 22.05 -40.48
CA GLU A 831 -9.40 22.91 -41.30
C GLU A 831 -8.22 22.15 -41.92
N TRP A 832 -7.71 21.13 -41.21
CA TRP A 832 -6.53 20.36 -41.63
C TRP A 832 -6.83 19.41 -42.78
N VAL A 833 -8.06 18.91 -42.88
CA VAL A 833 -8.47 17.93 -43.88
C VAL A 833 -9.11 18.55 -45.13
N VAL A 834 -9.20 19.88 -45.21
CA VAL A 834 -9.80 20.60 -46.37
C VAL A 834 -9.12 20.22 -47.68
N LEU A 835 -7.80 19.98 -47.66
CA LEU A 835 -7.03 19.55 -48.82
C LEU A 835 -7.53 18.21 -49.39
N GLY A 836 -8.10 17.33 -48.57
CA GLY A 836 -8.68 16.07 -49.01
C GLY A 836 -10.09 16.17 -49.59
N GLN A 837 -10.68 17.38 -49.63
CA GLN A 837 -12.03 17.64 -50.17
C GLN A 837 -12.00 18.27 -51.56
N VAL A 838 -10.83 18.65 -52.06
CA VAL A 838 -10.66 19.37 -53.33
C VAL A 838 -9.73 18.59 -54.26
N ASP A 839 -9.90 18.79 -55.56
CA ASP A 839 -9.02 18.25 -56.60
C ASP A 839 -7.71 19.07 -56.63
N LEU A 840 -6.67 18.55 -55.96
CA LEU A 840 -5.39 19.23 -55.78
C LEU A 840 -4.69 19.53 -57.12
N GLU A 841 -4.84 18.67 -58.13
CA GLU A 841 -4.19 18.84 -59.44
C GLU A 841 -4.77 20.05 -60.17
N LYS A 842 -6.10 20.15 -60.27
CA LYS A 842 -6.76 21.31 -60.88
C LYS A 842 -6.49 22.60 -60.13
N LEU A 843 -6.39 22.53 -58.80
CA LEU A 843 -6.14 23.69 -57.95
C LEU A 843 -4.73 24.25 -58.16
N VAL A 844 -3.75 23.35 -58.27
CA VAL A 844 -2.34 23.67 -58.56
C VAL A 844 -2.19 24.24 -59.98
N GLU A 845 -2.81 23.63 -60.99
CA GLU A 845 -2.74 24.11 -62.38
C GLU A 845 -3.40 25.49 -62.58
N LYS A 846 -4.47 25.80 -61.85
CA LYS A 846 -5.19 27.07 -61.98
C LYS A 846 -4.48 28.26 -61.30
N HIS A 847 -3.78 28.01 -60.20
CA HIS A 847 -3.29 29.07 -59.31
C HIS A 847 -1.77 29.25 -59.28
N LEU A 848 -0.99 28.35 -59.88
CA LEU A 848 0.46 28.49 -59.96
C LEU A 848 0.91 28.86 -61.37
N SER A 849 1.45 30.07 -61.51
CA SER A 849 1.94 30.57 -62.79
C SER A 849 3.34 31.17 -62.68
N SER A 850 3.63 31.86 -61.57
CA SER A 850 4.91 32.52 -61.28
C SER A 850 5.74 31.76 -60.25
N VAL A 851 7.07 31.90 -60.30
CA VAL A 851 8.01 31.25 -59.35
C VAL A 851 7.66 31.54 -57.89
N GLN A 852 7.20 32.76 -57.61
CA GLN A 852 6.82 33.20 -56.26
C GLN A 852 5.62 32.42 -55.72
N ASP A 853 4.70 31.99 -56.59
CA ASP A 853 3.54 31.20 -56.19
C ASP A 853 3.98 29.84 -55.62
N TRP A 854 4.88 29.12 -56.32
CA TRP A 854 5.44 27.87 -55.81
C TRP A 854 6.25 28.10 -54.52
N GLU A 855 7.10 29.12 -54.47
CA GLU A 855 7.94 29.39 -53.30
C GLU A 855 7.11 29.70 -52.04
N ARG A 856 6.08 30.55 -52.17
CA ARG A 856 5.16 30.87 -51.08
C ARG A 856 4.42 29.62 -50.59
N ASN A 857 3.92 28.80 -51.52
CA ASN A 857 3.19 27.58 -51.18
C ASN A 857 4.10 26.52 -50.53
N PHE A 858 5.32 26.31 -51.00
CA PHE A 858 6.29 25.42 -50.34
C PHE A 858 6.65 25.90 -48.92
N LYS A 859 6.86 27.21 -48.73
CA LYS A 859 7.10 27.80 -47.40
C LYS A 859 5.89 27.61 -46.46
N ALA A 860 4.68 27.90 -46.94
CA ALA A 860 3.45 27.73 -46.16
C ALA A 860 3.19 26.26 -45.80
N LEU A 861 3.43 25.34 -46.74
CA LEU A 861 3.25 23.91 -46.53
C LEU A 861 4.24 23.36 -45.49
N LYS A 862 5.50 23.81 -45.52
CA LYS A 862 6.51 23.47 -44.52
C LYS A 862 6.15 23.99 -43.12
N ALA A 863 5.56 25.18 -43.02
CA ALA A 863 5.07 25.71 -41.75
C ALA A 863 3.87 24.90 -41.23
N ARG A 864 2.89 24.61 -42.09
CA ARG A 864 1.73 23.79 -41.75
C ARG A 864 2.09 22.35 -41.35
N GLY A 865 3.08 21.73 -42.01
CA GLY A 865 3.58 20.40 -41.61
C GLY A 865 4.19 20.37 -40.21
N LYS A 866 4.89 21.43 -39.78
CA LYS A 866 5.38 21.52 -38.39
C LYS A 866 4.26 21.75 -37.37
N GLU A 867 3.18 22.42 -37.78
CA GLU A 867 2.01 22.61 -36.92
C GLU A 867 1.18 21.33 -36.77
N SER A 868 1.11 20.46 -37.81
CA SER A 868 0.37 19.19 -37.73
C SER A 868 0.97 18.22 -36.69
N GLU A 869 2.29 18.24 -36.50
CA GLU A 869 2.98 17.44 -35.46
C GLU A 869 2.48 17.74 -34.03
N ARG A 870 2.03 18.99 -33.78
CA ARG A 870 1.52 19.44 -32.47
C ARG A 870 0.09 18.99 -32.19
N LEU A 871 -0.62 18.42 -33.18
CA LEU A 871 -1.98 17.93 -32.99
C LEU A 871 -1.98 16.76 -31.98
N PRO A 872 -2.96 16.71 -31.06
CA PRO A 872 -3.02 15.65 -30.05
C PRO A 872 -3.33 14.30 -30.71
N SER A 873 -2.60 13.26 -30.31
CA SER A 873 -2.80 11.88 -30.74
C SER A 873 -4.04 11.23 -30.12
N GLN A 874 -4.46 11.71 -28.94
CA GLN A 874 -5.63 11.23 -28.23
C GLN A 874 -6.32 12.37 -27.48
N GLU A 875 -7.64 12.43 -27.49
CA GLU A 875 -8.44 13.35 -26.67
C GLU A 875 -9.47 12.59 -25.83
N LYS A 876 -9.59 12.95 -24.55
CA LYS A 876 -10.53 12.32 -23.62
C LYS A 876 -11.68 13.27 -23.27
N VAL A 877 -12.90 12.80 -23.48
CA VAL A 877 -14.15 13.47 -23.07
C VAL A 877 -14.88 12.56 -22.09
N ASP A 878 -14.62 12.77 -20.80
CA ASP A 878 -15.13 11.94 -19.70
C ASP A 878 -14.87 10.43 -19.94
N CYS A 879 -15.92 9.64 -20.18
CA CYS A 879 -15.83 8.20 -20.45
C CYS A 879 -15.54 7.85 -21.92
N ILE A 880 -15.33 8.82 -22.82
CA ILE A 880 -15.05 8.57 -24.24
C ILE A 880 -13.62 9.01 -24.54
N THR A 881 -12.84 8.10 -25.11
CA THR A 881 -11.46 8.36 -25.50
C THR A 881 -11.34 8.30 -27.02
N VAL A 882 -11.06 9.44 -27.63
CA VAL A 882 -10.92 9.62 -29.08
C VAL A 882 -9.46 9.44 -29.48
N ASN A 883 -9.19 8.43 -30.28
CA ASN A 883 -7.91 8.26 -30.96
C ASN A 883 -7.90 9.11 -32.25
N CYS A 884 -7.01 10.08 -32.30
CA CYS A 884 -6.88 11.04 -33.40
C CYS A 884 -5.74 10.68 -34.37
N GLU A 885 -4.94 9.65 -34.04
CA GLU A 885 -3.81 9.20 -34.86
C GLU A 885 -4.17 8.87 -36.31
N PRO A 886 -5.32 8.21 -36.60
CA PRO A 886 -5.71 7.95 -37.98
C PRO A 886 -5.99 9.22 -38.78
N VAL A 887 -6.49 10.30 -38.17
CA VAL A 887 -6.65 11.59 -38.86
C VAL A 887 -5.31 12.29 -39.02
N LYS A 888 -4.43 12.26 -38.02
CA LYS A 888 -3.09 12.84 -38.12
C LYS A 888 -2.32 12.23 -39.29
N ALA A 889 -2.32 10.90 -39.41
CA ALA A 889 -1.70 10.20 -40.52
C ALA A 889 -2.27 10.64 -41.88
N VAL A 890 -3.58 10.88 -41.98
CA VAL A 890 -4.19 11.41 -43.21
C VAL A 890 -3.80 12.87 -43.47
N ILE A 891 -3.69 13.70 -42.43
CA ILE A 891 -3.23 15.10 -42.59
C ILE A 891 -1.80 15.11 -43.13
N ASP A 892 -0.92 14.28 -42.58
CA ASP A 892 0.46 14.18 -43.03
C ASP A 892 0.56 13.67 -44.47
N ASP A 893 -0.27 12.67 -44.85
CA ASP A 893 -0.40 12.21 -46.24
C ASP A 893 -0.92 13.32 -47.16
N LEU A 894 -1.92 14.11 -46.75
CA LEU A 894 -2.44 15.23 -47.54
C LEU A 894 -1.41 16.34 -47.72
N VAL A 895 -0.63 16.66 -46.68
CA VAL A 895 0.48 17.62 -46.75
C VAL A 895 1.55 17.12 -47.71
N GLN A 896 1.94 15.85 -47.61
CA GLN A 896 2.91 15.23 -48.51
C GLN A 896 2.40 15.18 -49.95
N ARG A 897 1.15 14.80 -50.17
CA ARG A 897 0.53 14.75 -51.49
C ARG A 897 0.48 16.12 -52.16
N LEU A 898 0.15 17.18 -51.42
CA LEU A 898 0.22 18.54 -51.94
C LEU A 898 1.67 18.93 -52.27
N PHE A 899 2.64 18.58 -51.43
CA PHE A 899 4.06 18.82 -51.70
C PHE A 899 4.51 18.15 -53.00
N ASP A 900 4.15 16.89 -53.20
CA ASP A 900 4.47 16.13 -54.41
C ASP A 900 3.79 16.71 -55.66
N MET A 901 2.55 17.18 -55.54
CA MET A 901 1.85 17.86 -56.65
C MET A 901 2.46 19.22 -57.00
N LEU A 902 2.92 19.98 -56.00
CA LEU A 902 3.69 21.20 -56.22
C LEU A 902 5.02 20.90 -56.94
N LEU A 903 5.71 19.82 -56.56
CA LEU A 903 6.93 19.38 -57.24
C LEU A 903 6.67 18.93 -58.68
N LEU A 904 5.64 18.12 -58.90
CA LEU A 904 5.26 17.62 -60.23
C LEU A 904 4.85 18.77 -61.15
N SER A 905 4.04 19.72 -60.67
CA SER A 905 3.65 20.90 -61.45
C SER A 905 4.84 21.79 -61.81
N LEU A 906 5.78 22.02 -60.87
CA LEU A 906 6.99 22.77 -61.13
C LEU A 906 7.86 22.07 -62.19
N ARG A 907 8.04 20.74 -62.08
CA ARG A 907 8.75 19.93 -63.09
C ARG A 907 8.06 19.99 -64.46
N LYS A 908 6.74 19.82 -64.52
CA LYS A 908 5.94 19.89 -65.76
C LYS A 908 6.04 21.28 -66.40
N SER A 909 6.03 22.35 -65.60
CA SER A 909 6.20 23.72 -66.10
C SER A 909 7.61 23.97 -66.65
N ILE A 910 8.67 23.52 -65.96
CA ILE A 910 10.04 23.60 -66.49
C ILE A 910 10.16 22.76 -67.76
N GLN A 911 9.60 21.55 -67.78
CA GLN A 911 9.59 20.67 -68.94
C GLN A 911 8.91 21.33 -70.15
N GLY A 912 7.75 21.97 -69.95
CA GLY A 912 7.06 22.73 -71.00
C GLY A 912 7.92 23.84 -71.59
N HIS A 913 8.61 24.62 -70.75
CA HIS A 913 9.56 25.62 -71.22
C HIS A 913 10.74 24.98 -71.99
N THR A 914 11.34 23.91 -71.46
CA THR A 914 12.45 23.22 -72.12
C THR A 914 12.04 22.60 -73.46
N GLN A 915 10.81 22.06 -73.56
CA GLN A 915 10.30 21.49 -74.80
C GLN A 915 10.03 22.58 -75.85
N ALA A 916 9.44 23.72 -75.47
CA ALA A 916 9.26 24.84 -76.38
C ALA A 916 10.59 25.36 -76.93
N ILE A 917 11.62 25.45 -76.08
CA ILE A 917 12.98 25.82 -76.49
C ILE A 917 13.59 24.75 -77.40
N ASP A 918 13.51 23.46 -77.04
CA ASP A 918 14.09 22.36 -77.83
C ASP A 918 13.44 22.22 -79.20
N SER A 919 12.11 22.37 -79.28
CA SER A 919 11.35 22.38 -80.53
C SER A 919 11.82 23.55 -81.41
N PHE A 920 11.89 24.78 -80.88
CA PHE A 920 12.39 25.92 -81.65
C PHE A 920 13.83 25.71 -82.13
N VAL A 921 14.72 25.23 -81.26
CA VAL A 921 16.13 25.01 -81.62
C VAL A 921 16.28 23.92 -82.67
N SER A 922 15.53 22.82 -82.55
CA SER A 922 15.58 21.70 -83.49
C SER A 922 14.99 22.07 -84.84
N GLU A 923 13.81 22.69 -84.88
CA GLU A 923 13.17 23.19 -86.11
C GLU A 923 14.06 24.23 -86.81
N SER A 924 14.69 25.13 -86.04
CA SER A 924 15.61 26.14 -86.59
C SER A 924 16.89 25.50 -87.12
N MET A 925 17.48 24.53 -86.42
CA MET A 925 18.66 23.79 -86.87
C MET A 925 18.39 22.99 -88.15
N GLU A 926 17.23 22.35 -88.26
CA GLU A 926 16.80 21.62 -89.46
C GLU A 926 16.61 22.59 -90.63
N ALA A 927 15.90 23.70 -90.42
CA ALA A 927 15.67 24.72 -91.44
C ALA A 927 16.97 25.40 -91.95
N LEU A 928 18.02 25.48 -91.13
CA LEU A 928 19.32 26.03 -91.49
C LEU A 928 20.31 24.98 -92.03
N SER A 929 19.94 23.70 -92.04
CA SER A 929 20.80 22.63 -92.56
C SER A 929 20.64 22.39 -94.06
N THR A 930 19.58 22.94 -94.66
CA THR A 930 19.33 22.85 -96.10
C THR A 930 20.29 23.76 -96.87
N ARG A 931 21.09 23.18 -97.78
CA ARG A 931 21.98 23.93 -98.66
C ARG A 931 21.23 24.27 -99.96
N PRO A 932 20.99 25.55 -100.26
CA PRO A 932 20.29 25.94 -101.47
C PRO A 932 21.18 25.76 -102.70
N GLU A 933 20.66 25.11 -103.74
CA GLU A 933 21.37 24.86 -105.02
C GLU A 933 20.82 25.73 -106.17
N SER A 934 19.61 26.30 -105.99
CA SER A 934 18.94 27.14 -106.98
C SER A 934 18.64 28.56 -106.46
N MET A 935 18.41 29.50 -107.39
CA MET A 935 18.16 30.92 -107.08
C MET A 935 16.91 31.14 -106.19
N GLU A 936 15.84 30.39 -106.44
CA GLU A 936 14.61 30.43 -105.62
C GLU A 936 14.84 29.85 -104.21
N GLU A 937 15.70 28.82 -104.10
CA GLU A 937 16.06 28.22 -102.83
C GLU A 937 16.94 29.14 -101.96
N ILE A 938 17.83 29.94 -102.55
CA ILE A 938 18.64 30.93 -101.82
C ILE A 938 17.74 32.02 -101.21
N GLY A 939 16.76 32.52 -101.96
CA GLY A 939 15.77 33.49 -101.46
C GLY A 939 14.92 32.90 -100.31
N ALA A 940 14.44 31.67 -100.47
CA ALA A 940 13.70 30.96 -99.43
C ALA A 940 14.55 30.68 -98.17
N ALA A 941 15.81 30.30 -98.32
CA ALA A 941 16.74 30.06 -97.21
C ALA A 941 17.08 31.34 -96.44
N SER A 942 17.27 32.46 -97.14
CA SER A 942 17.47 33.80 -96.53
C SER A 942 16.24 34.28 -95.77
N GLY A 943 15.04 34.05 -96.34
CA GLY A 943 13.76 34.34 -95.70
C GLY A 943 13.56 33.53 -94.40
N LYS A 944 13.82 32.22 -94.43
CA LYS A 944 13.77 31.35 -93.23
C LYS A 944 14.78 31.78 -92.17
N HIS A 945 16.02 32.12 -92.56
CA HIS A 945 17.03 32.62 -91.63
C HIS A 945 16.59 33.90 -90.91
N SER A 946 15.97 34.83 -91.65
CA SER A 946 15.45 36.09 -91.09
C SER A 946 14.26 35.87 -90.14
N GLN A 947 13.36 34.93 -90.47
CA GLN A 947 12.25 34.54 -89.58
C GLN A 947 12.75 33.92 -88.28
N ILE A 948 13.75 33.04 -88.34
CA ILE A 948 14.38 32.44 -87.15
C ILE A 948 15.01 33.55 -86.30
N PHE A 949 15.76 34.46 -86.91
CA PHE A 949 16.41 35.58 -86.21
C PHE A 949 15.40 36.48 -85.48
N ALA A 950 14.26 36.78 -86.11
CA ALA A 950 13.19 37.60 -85.53
C ALA A 950 12.50 36.94 -84.32
N ARG A 951 12.40 35.60 -84.27
CA ARG A 951 11.78 34.87 -83.16
C ARG A 951 12.72 34.61 -81.97
N LYS A 952 14.04 34.75 -82.12
CA LYS A 952 15.00 34.52 -81.01
C LYS A 952 14.72 35.35 -79.74
N PRO A 953 14.40 36.67 -79.83
CA PRO A 953 14.08 37.48 -78.65
C PRO A 953 12.85 37.00 -77.88
N GLU A 954 11.92 36.27 -78.52
CA GLU A 954 10.72 35.72 -77.88
C GLU A 954 11.02 34.45 -77.06
N ILE A 955 12.08 33.71 -77.43
CA ILE A 955 12.47 32.45 -76.79
C ILE A 955 13.42 32.68 -75.60
N LEU A 956 14.23 33.76 -75.61
CA LEU A 956 15.15 34.07 -74.51
C LEU A 956 14.48 34.21 -73.11
N PRO A 957 13.30 34.86 -72.97
CA PRO A 957 12.56 34.86 -71.70
C PRO A 957 12.14 33.47 -71.21
N GLN A 958 11.91 32.51 -72.12
CA GLN A 958 11.56 31.13 -71.75
C GLN A 958 12.73 30.44 -71.04
N PHE A 959 13.97 30.71 -71.44
CA PHE A 959 15.16 30.21 -70.74
C PHE A 959 15.26 30.77 -69.31
N GLN A 960 15.09 32.07 -69.13
CA GLN A 960 15.15 32.72 -67.81
C GLN A 960 14.07 32.17 -66.87
N CYS A 961 12.83 32.08 -67.35
CA CYS A 961 11.72 31.46 -66.63
C CYS A 961 12.02 30.00 -66.23
N ALA A 962 12.60 29.20 -67.14
CA ALA A 962 12.97 27.82 -66.86
C ALA A 962 14.12 27.72 -65.84
N GLU A 963 15.13 28.59 -65.90
CA GLU A 963 16.26 28.62 -64.98
C GLU A 963 15.85 29.03 -63.56
N GLU A 964 15.01 30.06 -63.42
CA GLU A 964 14.48 30.49 -62.12
C GLU A 964 13.62 29.40 -61.47
N LYS A 965 12.72 28.78 -62.24
CA LYS A 965 11.93 27.63 -61.80
C LYS A 965 12.82 26.43 -61.43
N ASN A 966 13.85 26.14 -62.20
CA ASN A 966 14.78 25.04 -61.94
C ASN A 966 15.67 25.32 -60.71
N ARG A 967 15.99 26.57 -60.42
CA ARG A 967 16.67 26.97 -59.18
C ARG A 967 15.80 26.70 -57.96
N LEU A 968 14.51 27.05 -58.02
CA LEU A 968 13.56 26.69 -56.97
C LEU A 968 13.42 25.17 -56.83
N LEU A 969 13.35 24.44 -57.94
CA LEU A 969 13.28 22.98 -57.93
C LEU A 969 14.50 22.36 -57.22
N ARG A 970 15.73 22.83 -57.50
CA ARG A 970 16.93 22.37 -56.77
C ARG A 970 16.86 22.68 -55.28
N ALA A 971 16.37 23.86 -54.90
CA ALA A 971 16.28 24.26 -53.50
C ALA A 971 15.28 23.41 -52.70
N VAL A 972 14.21 22.92 -53.35
CA VAL A 972 13.13 22.17 -52.68
C VAL A 972 13.29 20.65 -52.81
N ALA A 973 13.74 20.15 -53.96
CA ALA A 973 13.87 18.72 -54.26
C ALA A 973 15.32 18.19 -54.22
N GLY A 974 16.31 19.05 -53.99
CA GLY A 974 17.74 18.69 -53.98
C GLY A 974 18.36 18.42 -55.36
N ALA A 975 17.55 18.07 -56.36
CA ALA A 975 17.97 17.82 -57.74
C ALA A 975 17.14 18.66 -58.72
N GLY A 976 17.81 19.23 -59.72
CA GLY A 976 17.19 20.02 -60.80
C GLY A 976 17.15 19.23 -62.11
N MET A 977 16.55 19.82 -63.14
CA MET A 977 16.64 19.31 -64.50
C MET A 977 17.94 19.76 -65.16
N ASP A 978 18.77 18.80 -65.56
CA ASP A 978 20.06 19.08 -66.22
C ASP A 978 19.91 19.34 -67.73
N SER A 979 18.73 19.03 -68.30
CA SER A 979 18.42 19.26 -69.73
C SER A 979 18.59 20.72 -70.15
N LEU A 980 18.41 21.68 -69.25
CA LEU A 980 18.63 23.11 -69.52
C LEU A 980 20.07 23.44 -69.94
N SER A 981 21.06 22.77 -69.33
CA SER A 981 22.47 22.96 -69.71
C SER A 981 22.75 22.44 -71.11
N SER A 982 22.19 21.27 -71.45
CA SER A 982 22.29 20.68 -72.79
C SER A 982 21.55 21.52 -73.84
N LEU A 983 20.41 22.12 -73.48
CA LEU A 983 19.64 23.01 -74.34
C LEU A 983 20.36 24.32 -74.61
N ARG A 984 21.03 24.87 -73.61
CA ARG A 984 21.89 26.06 -73.79
C ARG A 984 23.04 25.75 -74.73
N ALA A 985 23.70 24.59 -74.60
CA ALA A 985 24.71 24.17 -75.56
C ALA A 985 24.16 23.98 -76.99
N LYS A 986 22.92 23.45 -77.15
CA LYS A 986 22.25 23.38 -78.46
C LYS A 986 21.91 24.78 -79.02
N TRP A 987 21.52 25.72 -78.15
CA TRP A 987 21.27 27.12 -78.53
C TRP A 987 22.53 27.82 -79.00
N ASP A 988 23.65 27.67 -78.28
CA ASP A 988 24.94 28.21 -78.68
C ASP A 988 25.39 27.63 -80.03
N LYS A 989 25.10 26.33 -80.25
CA LYS A 989 25.32 25.69 -81.56
C LYS A 989 24.42 26.26 -82.65
N LEU A 990 23.14 26.53 -82.37
CA LEU A 990 22.23 27.18 -83.32
C LEU A 990 22.74 28.58 -83.69
N GLU A 991 23.27 29.34 -82.73
CA GLU A 991 23.89 30.65 -82.99
C GLU A 991 25.06 30.54 -83.97
N LEU A 992 25.97 29.62 -83.71
CA LEU A 992 27.11 29.37 -84.58
C LEU A 992 26.66 28.88 -85.97
N VAL A 993 25.65 28.01 -86.04
CA VAL A 993 25.09 27.52 -87.32
C VAL A 993 24.40 28.65 -88.08
N MET A 994 23.68 29.55 -87.42
CA MET A 994 23.10 30.73 -88.05
C MET A 994 24.17 31.62 -88.68
N GLU A 995 25.25 31.93 -87.94
CA GLU A 995 26.37 32.71 -88.47
C GLU A 995 27.02 32.01 -89.68
N SER A 996 27.23 30.70 -89.60
CA SER A 996 27.78 29.91 -90.71
C SER A 996 26.84 29.85 -91.92
N HIS A 997 25.52 29.74 -91.71
CA HIS A 997 24.51 29.69 -92.77
C HIS A 997 24.40 31.05 -93.48
N GLN A 998 24.52 32.17 -92.75
CA GLN A 998 24.56 33.50 -93.35
C GLN A 998 25.81 33.68 -94.22
N LEU A 999 26.95 33.14 -93.80
CA LEU A 999 28.19 33.17 -94.55
C LEU A 999 28.10 32.28 -95.80
N MET A 1000 27.51 31.09 -95.67
CA MET A 1000 27.22 30.16 -96.77
C MET A 1000 26.28 30.76 -97.83
N ILE A 1001 25.21 31.47 -97.41
CA ILE A 1001 24.33 32.19 -98.34
C ILE A 1001 25.12 33.26 -99.12
N LYS A 1002 25.99 34.03 -98.44
CA LYS A 1002 26.83 35.05 -99.10
C LYS A 1002 27.81 34.43 -100.10
N GLU A 1003 28.43 33.31 -99.76
CA GLU A 1003 29.33 32.59 -100.67
C GLU A 1003 28.60 32.02 -101.90
N GLN A 1004 27.40 31.44 -101.73
CA GLN A 1004 26.60 30.96 -102.86
C GLN A 1004 26.12 32.09 -103.77
N MET A 1005 25.79 33.26 -103.22
CA MET A 1005 25.46 34.46 -104.02
C MET A 1005 26.65 34.94 -104.87
N GLU A 1006 27.89 34.90 -104.37
CA GLU A 1006 29.08 35.29 -105.14
C GLU A 1006 29.41 34.29 -106.27
N VAL A 1007 29.23 32.99 -106.04
CA VAL A 1007 29.39 31.96 -107.09
C VAL A 1007 28.39 32.19 -108.23
N MET A 1008 27.13 32.50 -107.92
CA MET A 1008 26.10 32.78 -108.93
C MET A 1008 26.34 34.10 -109.69
N ARG A 1009 26.84 35.15 -109.01
CA ARG A 1009 27.27 36.40 -109.64
C ARG A 1009 28.36 36.18 -110.70
N THR A 1010 29.31 35.29 -110.43
CA THR A 1010 30.40 34.95 -111.36
C THR A 1010 29.87 34.19 -112.59
N ASN A 1011 28.92 33.28 -112.42
CA ASN A 1011 28.29 32.55 -113.52
C ASN A 1011 27.42 33.45 -114.41
N ALA A 1012 26.65 34.37 -113.83
CA ALA A 1012 25.84 35.34 -114.58
C ALA A 1012 26.70 36.27 -115.46
N ALA A 1013 27.84 36.76 -114.94
CA ALA A 1013 28.79 37.56 -115.71
C ALA A 1013 29.38 36.79 -116.92
N GLY A 1014 29.64 35.48 -116.75
CA GLY A 1014 30.08 34.59 -117.82
C GLY A 1014 29.06 34.50 -118.97
N HIS A 1015 27.78 34.32 -118.64
CA HIS A 1015 26.72 34.21 -119.66
C HIS A 1015 26.49 35.53 -120.42
N ILE A 1016 26.59 36.68 -119.75
CA ILE A 1016 26.49 38.01 -120.40
C ILE A 1016 27.61 38.23 -121.42
N SER A 1017 28.84 37.81 -121.10
CA SER A 1017 29.98 37.93 -122.01
C SER A 1017 29.83 37.07 -123.28
N ALA A 1018 29.29 35.85 -123.13
CA ALA A 1018 29.03 34.94 -124.25
C ALA A 1018 27.97 35.51 -125.20
N TYR A 1019 26.87 36.03 -124.65
CA TYR A 1019 25.81 36.66 -125.43
C TYR A 1019 26.29 37.86 -126.25
N ARG A 1020 27.12 38.75 -125.66
CA ARG A 1020 27.70 39.88 -126.39
C ARG A 1020 28.57 39.43 -127.56
N ALA A 1021 29.40 38.41 -127.36
CA ALA A 1021 30.26 37.88 -128.42
C ALA A 1021 29.45 37.26 -129.57
N ASP A 1022 28.35 36.56 -129.26
CA ASP A 1022 27.49 35.96 -130.29
C ASP A 1022 26.68 37.00 -131.06
N LEU A 1023 26.24 38.07 -130.38
CA LEU A 1023 25.58 39.22 -131.01
C LEU A 1023 26.50 39.99 -131.96
N GLU A 1024 27.75 40.24 -131.57
CA GLU A 1024 28.76 40.87 -132.44
C GLU A 1024 29.05 40.02 -133.69
N ARG A 1025 29.21 38.70 -133.52
CA ARG A 1025 29.37 37.77 -134.65
C ARG A 1025 28.15 37.74 -135.56
N PHE A 1026 26.95 37.83 -135.00
CA PHE A 1026 25.72 37.89 -135.80
C PHE A 1026 25.65 39.18 -136.61
N LYS A 1027 25.87 40.35 -135.97
CA LYS A 1027 25.84 41.66 -136.65
C LYS A 1027 26.88 41.74 -137.77
N ALA A 1028 28.11 41.27 -137.54
CA ALA A 1028 29.14 41.22 -138.59
C ALA A 1028 28.73 40.35 -139.79
N ARG A 1029 28.08 39.21 -139.56
CA ARG A 1029 27.56 38.33 -140.63
C ARG A 1029 26.39 38.98 -141.37
N TRP A 1030 25.51 39.69 -140.67
CA TRP A 1030 24.39 40.42 -141.28
C TRP A 1030 24.89 41.55 -142.20
N ASP A 1031 25.85 42.37 -141.75
CA ASP A 1031 26.38 43.48 -142.56
C ASP A 1031 27.11 43.02 -143.84
N GLN A 1032 27.70 41.83 -143.84
CA GLN A 1032 28.31 41.24 -145.05
C GLN A 1032 27.29 40.71 -146.05
N LEU A 1033 26.20 40.10 -145.57
CA LEU A 1033 25.26 39.34 -146.38
C LEU A 1033 24.03 40.15 -146.81
N LYS A 1034 23.79 41.33 -146.22
CA LYS A 1034 22.65 42.16 -146.60
C LYS A 1034 22.77 42.63 -148.06
N PRO A 1035 21.71 42.48 -148.88
CA PRO A 1035 21.77 42.84 -150.30
C PRO A 1035 22.05 44.34 -150.51
N LYS A 1036 22.94 44.67 -151.45
CA LYS A 1036 23.30 46.05 -151.81
C LYS A 1036 22.56 46.53 -153.06
N ASP A 1037 22.32 47.84 -153.16
CA ASP A 1037 21.55 48.46 -154.25
C ASP A 1037 22.12 48.21 -155.66
N GLU A 1038 23.42 47.92 -155.79
CA GLU A 1038 24.10 47.59 -157.05
C GLU A 1038 23.53 46.32 -157.74
N MET A 1039 22.89 45.41 -156.99
CA MET A 1039 22.27 44.20 -157.53
C MET A 1039 20.97 44.46 -158.30
N LEU A 1040 20.42 45.68 -158.25
CA LEU A 1040 19.15 46.04 -158.89
C LEU A 1040 19.31 46.51 -160.35
N GLU A 1041 20.53 46.89 -160.76
CA GLU A 1041 20.81 47.40 -162.12
C GLU A 1041 21.07 46.28 -163.16
N THR A 1042 21.51 45.10 -162.72
CA THR A 1042 21.90 43.99 -163.61
C THR A 1042 20.73 43.25 -164.25
N GLY A 1043 19.49 43.46 -163.77
CA GLY A 1043 18.26 42.98 -164.41
C GLY A 1043 18.06 41.46 -164.44
N ASP A 1044 18.89 40.68 -163.74
CA ASP A 1044 18.78 39.22 -163.65
C ASP A 1044 17.77 38.80 -162.57
N HIS A 1045 16.66 38.23 -163.00
CA HIS A 1045 15.54 37.88 -162.14
C HIS A 1045 15.87 36.78 -161.12
N ALA A 1046 16.73 35.80 -161.47
CA ALA A 1046 17.04 34.69 -160.58
C ALA A 1046 17.89 35.13 -159.37
N ALA A 1047 18.80 36.08 -159.58
CA ALA A 1047 19.65 36.62 -158.52
C ALA A 1047 18.84 37.40 -157.46
N LEU A 1048 17.79 38.12 -157.88
CA LEU A 1048 16.94 38.91 -156.99
C LEU A 1048 16.11 38.04 -156.02
N LEU A 1049 15.72 36.82 -156.43
CA LEU A 1049 15.01 35.87 -155.56
C LEU A 1049 15.92 35.27 -154.47
N VAL A 1050 17.22 35.08 -154.74
CA VAL A 1050 18.19 34.58 -153.75
C VAL A 1050 18.44 35.60 -152.63
N CYS A 1051 18.43 36.89 -152.96
CA CYS A 1051 18.54 37.98 -151.99
C CYS A 1051 17.36 37.98 -150.98
N LEU A 1052 16.14 37.73 -151.45
CA LEU A 1052 14.95 37.62 -150.58
C LEU A 1052 15.04 36.46 -149.60
N GLN A 1053 15.56 35.31 -150.03
CA GLN A 1053 15.72 34.14 -149.14
C GLN A 1053 16.77 34.39 -148.06
N THR A 1054 17.89 35.05 -148.40
CA THR A 1054 18.97 35.35 -147.46
C THR A 1054 18.51 36.27 -146.32
N ILE A 1055 17.63 37.24 -146.61
CA ILE A 1055 17.05 38.14 -145.60
C ILE A 1055 16.19 37.35 -144.59
N ARG A 1056 15.36 36.40 -145.07
CA ARG A 1056 14.49 35.58 -144.20
C ARG A 1056 15.29 34.70 -143.24
N ASP A 1057 16.30 34.00 -143.75
CA ASP A 1057 17.09 33.07 -142.95
C ASP A 1057 17.81 33.80 -141.80
N LYS A 1058 18.31 35.02 -142.06
CA LYS A 1058 18.99 35.82 -141.04
C LYS A 1058 18.02 36.40 -140.01
N GLN A 1059 16.82 36.81 -140.40
CA GLN A 1059 15.79 37.29 -139.45
C GLN A 1059 15.43 36.23 -138.42
N GLN A 1060 15.38 34.97 -138.81
CA GLN A 1060 15.08 33.88 -137.88
C GLN A 1060 16.22 33.62 -136.88
N GLU A 1061 17.48 33.64 -137.34
CA GLU A 1061 18.66 33.46 -136.47
C GLU A 1061 18.79 34.60 -135.42
N PHE A 1062 18.35 35.83 -135.72
CA PHE A 1062 18.35 36.92 -134.75
C PHE A 1062 17.30 36.77 -133.64
N GLN A 1063 16.13 36.18 -133.93
CA GLN A 1063 15.07 35.99 -132.92
C GLN A 1063 15.49 35.05 -131.80
N GLU A 1064 16.34 34.06 -132.08
CA GLU A 1064 16.89 33.16 -131.06
C GLU A 1064 17.80 33.90 -130.07
N LEU A 1065 18.60 34.87 -130.55
CA LEU A 1065 19.42 35.73 -129.70
C LEU A 1065 18.56 36.64 -128.81
N GLU A 1066 17.44 37.17 -129.29
CA GLU A 1066 16.50 37.98 -128.48
C GLU A 1066 15.89 37.21 -127.29
N LEU A 1067 15.64 35.91 -127.46
CA LEU A 1067 15.15 35.02 -126.39
C LEU A 1067 16.19 34.85 -125.27
N VAL A 1068 17.47 34.70 -125.64
CA VAL A 1068 18.58 34.63 -124.68
C VAL A 1068 18.76 35.96 -123.94
N ARG A 1069 18.63 37.10 -124.65
CA ARG A 1069 18.68 38.45 -124.05
C ARG A 1069 17.64 38.63 -122.95
N SER A 1070 16.40 38.20 -123.20
CA SER A 1070 15.29 38.35 -122.26
C SER A 1070 15.53 37.57 -120.97
N LYS A 1071 16.04 36.34 -121.09
CA LYS A 1071 16.36 35.49 -119.93
C LYS A 1071 17.49 36.05 -119.07
N LEU A 1072 18.52 36.64 -119.68
CA LEU A 1072 19.62 37.27 -118.95
C LEU A 1072 19.19 38.52 -118.16
N LEU A 1073 18.18 39.26 -118.63
CA LEU A 1073 17.64 40.42 -117.91
C LEU A 1073 16.87 40.01 -116.64
N GLU A 1074 16.12 38.91 -116.68
CA GLU A 1074 15.44 38.36 -115.50
C GLU A 1074 16.45 37.88 -114.44
N ASP A 1075 17.50 37.18 -114.88
CA ASP A 1075 18.57 36.70 -113.99
C ASP A 1075 19.34 37.87 -113.35
N CYS A 1076 19.62 38.96 -114.08
CA CYS A 1076 20.30 40.14 -113.51
C CYS A 1076 19.46 40.88 -112.46
N ALA A 1077 18.14 40.97 -112.66
CA ALA A 1077 17.22 41.63 -111.73
C ALA A 1077 17.07 40.87 -110.39
N CYS A 1078 17.18 39.54 -110.42
CA CYS A 1078 17.03 38.71 -109.22
C CYS A 1078 18.21 38.82 -108.24
N PHE A 1079 19.39 39.23 -108.73
CA PHE A 1079 20.63 39.31 -107.95
C PHE A 1079 21.15 40.75 -107.73
N ASP A 1080 20.32 41.77 -107.99
CA ASP A 1080 20.70 43.20 -107.94
C ASP A 1080 22.00 43.49 -108.73
N LEU A 1081 22.13 42.90 -109.93
CA LEU A 1081 23.25 43.13 -110.83
C LEU A 1081 22.90 44.26 -111.81
N GLU A 1082 23.87 45.15 -112.10
CA GLU A 1082 23.68 46.23 -113.07
C GLU A 1082 23.35 45.68 -114.47
N ALA A 1083 22.28 46.20 -115.08
CA ALA A 1083 21.81 45.75 -116.38
C ALA A 1083 22.90 45.96 -117.45
N PRO A 1084 23.32 44.92 -118.18
CA PRO A 1084 24.35 45.05 -119.22
C PRO A 1084 23.84 45.83 -120.44
N ASP A 1085 24.71 46.68 -121.02
CA ASP A 1085 24.46 47.39 -122.27
C ASP A 1085 24.21 46.40 -123.44
N PHE A 1086 23.04 46.53 -124.07
CA PHE A 1086 22.55 45.74 -125.20
C PHE A 1086 22.20 46.61 -126.43
N SER A 1087 22.71 47.84 -126.51
CA SER A 1087 22.50 48.78 -127.63
C SER A 1087 22.73 48.17 -129.01
N LEU A 1088 23.78 47.35 -129.18
CA LEU A 1088 24.11 46.67 -130.43
C LEU A 1088 22.98 45.75 -130.95
N ALA A 1089 22.19 45.16 -130.05
CA ALA A 1089 21.07 44.30 -130.43
C ALA A 1089 19.93 45.12 -131.04
N GLU A 1090 19.63 46.28 -130.43
CA GLU A 1090 18.58 47.17 -130.93
C GLU A 1090 18.95 47.82 -132.27
N GLU A 1091 20.22 48.16 -132.47
CA GLU A 1091 20.72 48.66 -133.76
C GLU A 1091 20.61 47.61 -134.86
N THR A 1092 21.02 46.37 -134.58
CA THR A 1092 20.96 45.26 -135.53
C THR A 1092 19.52 44.95 -135.95
N LYS A 1093 18.58 44.96 -135.00
CA LYS A 1093 17.16 44.74 -135.26
C LYS A 1093 16.58 45.78 -136.24
N ARG A 1094 16.91 47.06 -136.04
CA ARG A 1094 16.42 48.16 -136.86
C ARG A 1094 16.93 48.08 -138.31
N ASP A 1095 18.23 47.79 -138.48
CA ASP A 1095 18.87 47.62 -139.79
C ASP A 1095 18.26 46.44 -140.57
N MET A 1096 17.88 45.35 -139.89
CA MET A 1096 17.18 44.22 -140.53
C MET A 1096 15.75 44.53 -140.99
N GLU A 1097 15.02 45.34 -140.22
CA GLU A 1097 13.65 45.73 -140.54
C GLU A 1097 13.59 46.65 -141.77
N GLU A 1098 14.52 47.60 -141.90
CA GLU A 1098 14.58 48.53 -143.05
C GLU A 1098 14.87 47.82 -144.37
N VAL A 1099 15.86 46.91 -144.39
CA VAL A 1099 16.21 46.13 -145.59
C VAL A 1099 15.06 45.20 -146.02
N SER A 1100 14.36 44.60 -145.06
CA SER A 1100 13.22 43.71 -145.33
C SER A 1100 12.05 44.43 -145.99
N GLN A 1101 11.74 45.67 -145.55
CA GLN A 1101 10.64 46.44 -146.12
C GLN A 1101 10.90 46.84 -147.58
N MET A 1102 12.14 47.18 -147.93
CA MET A 1102 12.50 47.56 -149.30
C MET A 1102 12.34 46.40 -150.28
N TRP A 1103 12.80 45.20 -149.91
CA TRP A 1103 12.76 44.02 -150.80
C TRP A 1103 11.37 43.37 -150.90
N GLY A 1104 10.51 43.52 -149.88
CA GLY A 1104 9.14 42.99 -149.91
C GLY A 1104 8.28 43.54 -151.07
N LEU A 1105 8.52 44.78 -151.51
CA LEU A 1105 7.80 45.38 -152.65
C LEU A 1105 8.03 44.64 -153.97
N TYR A 1106 9.21 44.02 -154.15
CA TYR A 1106 9.55 43.25 -155.34
C TYR A 1106 8.88 41.89 -155.37
N GLU A 1107 8.85 41.22 -154.23
CA GLU A 1107 8.22 39.91 -154.07
C GLU A 1107 6.74 39.97 -154.48
N GLU A 1108 6.03 41.01 -154.01
CA GLU A 1108 4.61 41.22 -154.35
C GLU A 1108 4.36 41.48 -155.84
N TRP A 1109 5.21 42.28 -156.51
CA TRP A 1109 5.08 42.52 -157.95
C TRP A 1109 5.30 41.25 -158.75
N GLN A 1110 6.35 40.49 -158.42
CA GLN A 1110 6.70 39.30 -159.16
C GLN A 1110 5.61 38.23 -159.06
N GLN A 1111 5.00 38.08 -157.89
CA GLN A 1111 3.90 37.15 -157.69
C GLN A 1111 2.70 37.51 -158.59
N GLY A 1112 2.25 38.77 -158.54
CA GLY A 1112 1.12 39.22 -159.35
C GLY A 1112 1.40 39.19 -160.87
N PHE A 1113 2.63 39.49 -161.29
CA PHE A 1113 3.01 39.46 -162.71
C PHE A 1113 3.04 38.02 -163.25
N THR A 1114 3.60 37.08 -162.49
CA THR A 1114 3.72 35.67 -162.90
C THR A 1114 2.35 35.02 -163.05
N GLU A 1115 1.40 35.32 -162.15
CA GLU A 1115 0.02 34.84 -162.25
C GLU A 1115 -0.63 35.24 -163.58
N LYS A 1116 -0.44 36.47 -164.05
CA LYS A 1116 -1.02 36.93 -165.32
C LYS A 1116 -0.29 36.41 -166.55
N ALA A 1117 1.02 36.20 -166.44
CA ALA A 1117 1.82 35.71 -167.55
C ALA A 1117 1.49 34.24 -167.91
N GLN A 1118 1.19 33.39 -166.94
CA GLN A 1118 0.98 31.95 -167.17
C GLN A 1118 -0.38 31.57 -167.81
N GLU A 1119 -1.33 32.50 -167.92
CA GLU A 1119 -2.63 32.21 -168.56
C GLU A 1119 -2.50 31.89 -170.05
N ASP A 1120 -3.31 30.96 -170.54
CA ASP A 1120 -3.33 30.58 -171.96
C ASP A 1120 -3.88 31.71 -172.83
N TRP A 1121 -3.28 31.93 -174.00
CA TRP A 1121 -3.63 33.07 -174.83
C TRP A 1121 -5.05 33.00 -175.38
N ILE A 1122 -5.58 31.79 -175.61
CA ILE A 1122 -6.94 31.61 -176.12
C ILE A 1122 -7.97 32.16 -175.12
N THR A 1123 -7.78 31.91 -173.82
CA THR A 1123 -8.65 32.43 -172.78
C THR A 1123 -8.41 33.93 -172.57
N LEU A 1124 -7.15 34.37 -172.52
CA LEU A 1124 -6.80 35.75 -172.20
C LEU A 1124 -7.07 36.75 -173.35
N ARG A 1125 -7.04 36.34 -174.63
CA ARG A 1125 -7.22 37.26 -175.77
C ARG A 1125 -8.56 38.02 -175.74
N SER A 1126 -9.58 37.44 -175.11
CA SER A 1126 -10.90 38.07 -174.92
C SER A 1126 -10.93 39.01 -173.70
N LYS A 1127 -9.94 38.92 -172.79
CA LYS A 1127 -9.85 39.61 -171.50
C LYS A 1127 -8.56 40.40 -171.30
N THR A 1128 -7.92 40.89 -172.38
CA THR A 1128 -6.63 41.60 -172.26
C THR A 1128 -6.68 42.86 -171.38
N TYR A 1129 -7.86 43.42 -171.13
CA TYR A 1129 -8.06 44.56 -170.21
C TYR A 1129 -7.69 44.22 -168.76
N VAL A 1130 -7.77 42.95 -168.34
CA VAL A 1130 -7.42 42.53 -166.98
C VAL A 1130 -5.92 42.72 -166.71
N PHE A 1131 -5.08 42.45 -167.70
CA PHE A 1131 -3.64 42.72 -167.58
C PHE A 1131 -3.34 44.23 -167.63
N GLU A 1132 -4.12 44.99 -168.40
CA GLU A 1132 -4.03 46.44 -168.42
C GLU A 1132 -4.40 47.06 -167.06
N GLU A 1133 -5.48 46.59 -166.42
CA GLU A 1133 -5.86 46.97 -165.05
C GLU A 1133 -4.76 46.64 -164.04
N PHE A 1134 -4.13 45.46 -164.13
CA PHE A 1134 -3.00 45.10 -163.28
C PHE A 1134 -1.84 46.09 -163.40
N LEU A 1135 -1.44 46.45 -164.62
CA LEU A 1135 -0.38 47.44 -164.86
C LEU A 1135 -0.75 48.83 -164.34
N PHE A 1136 -2.00 49.26 -164.53
CA PHE A 1136 -2.47 50.55 -164.00
C PHE A 1136 -2.49 50.58 -162.48
N THR A 1137 -2.91 49.48 -161.84
CA THR A 1137 -2.96 49.36 -160.37
C THR A 1137 -1.56 49.50 -159.78
N TRP A 1138 -0.57 48.85 -160.40
CA TRP A 1138 0.83 48.97 -159.98
C TRP A 1138 1.45 50.31 -160.30
N GLN A 1139 1.12 50.93 -161.43
CA GLN A 1139 1.57 52.30 -161.72
C GLN A 1139 1.04 53.30 -160.68
N ASP A 1140 -0.22 53.19 -160.27
CA ASP A 1140 -0.79 54.06 -159.23
C ASP A 1140 -0.18 53.77 -157.86
N ARG A 1141 0.11 52.50 -157.55
CA ARG A 1141 0.78 52.08 -156.31
C ARG A 1141 2.21 52.61 -156.23
N LEU A 1142 3.00 52.50 -157.30
CA LEU A 1142 4.36 53.01 -157.35
C LEU A 1142 4.40 54.54 -157.31
N ARG A 1143 3.42 55.24 -157.93
CA ARG A 1143 3.30 56.70 -157.87
C ARG A 1143 2.99 57.23 -156.47
N LYS A 1144 2.23 56.47 -155.67
CA LYS A 1144 1.82 56.87 -154.30
C LYS A 1144 2.93 56.68 -153.25
N LEU A 1145 4.07 56.07 -153.60
CA LEU A 1145 5.21 55.94 -152.70
C LEU A 1145 5.87 57.30 -152.46
N LYS A 1146 5.98 57.71 -151.18
CA LYS A 1146 6.48 59.03 -150.77
C LYS A 1146 7.96 59.28 -151.08
N GLN A 1147 8.76 58.21 -151.21
CA GLN A 1147 10.14 58.26 -151.69
C GLN A 1147 10.40 57.06 -152.60
N PRO A 1148 10.92 57.26 -153.83
CA PRO A 1148 11.24 56.15 -154.72
C PRO A 1148 12.51 55.43 -154.23
N THR A 1149 12.37 54.16 -153.84
CA THR A 1149 13.49 53.23 -153.61
C THR A 1149 14.03 52.70 -154.95
N ALA A 1150 15.30 52.26 -154.98
CA ALA A 1150 15.89 51.66 -156.18
C ALA A 1150 15.02 50.52 -156.77
N MET A 1151 14.38 49.73 -155.89
CA MET A 1151 13.42 48.69 -156.28
C MET A 1151 12.16 49.25 -156.94
N SER A 1152 11.58 50.34 -156.41
CA SER A 1152 10.38 50.98 -156.97
C SER A 1152 10.62 51.56 -158.37
N VAL A 1153 11.83 52.09 -158.63
CA VAL A 1153 12.22 52.62 -159.95
C VAL A 1153 12.34 51.49 -160.97
N LYS A 1154 12.95 50.35 -160.58
CA LYS A 1154 13.05 49.16 -161.44
C LYS A 1154 11.68 48.61 -161.82
N LEU A 1155 10.76 48.52 -160.86
CA LEU A 1155 9.39 48.07 -161.10
C LEU A 1155 8.61 49.01 -162.04
N GLN A 1156 8.79 50.33 -161.90
CA GLN A 1156 8.15 51.32 -162.77
C GLN A 1156 8.57 51.13 -164.23
N GLY A 1157 9.85 50.82 -164.48
CA GLY A 1157 10.36 50.51 -165.83
C GLY A 1157 9.73 49.27 -166.48
N GLU A 1158 9.48 48.20 -165.71
CA GLU A 1158 8.80 47.00 -166.22
C GLU A 1158 7.31 47.28 -166.51
N VAL A 1159 6.62 48.02 -165.64
CA VAL A 1159 5.22 48.41 -165.84
C VAL A 1159 5.04 49.20 -167.14
N ASP A 1160 5.90 50.19 -167.38
CA ASP A 1160 5.79 51.06 -168.57
C ASP A 1160 6.11 50.29 -169.86
N LYS A 1161 7.04 49.34 -169.83
CA LYS A 1161 7.36 48.46 -170.96
C LYS A 1161 6.12 47.68 -171.45
N TYR A 1162 5.44 46.99 -170.54
CA TYR A 1162 4.28 46.17 -170.91
C TYR A 1162 3.04 47.01 -171.25
N LYS A 1163 2.89 48.20 -170.67
CA LYS A 1163 1.79 49.11 -170.99
C LYS A 1163 1.80 49.56 -172.46
N ASN A 1164 2.98 49.76 -173.05
CA ASN A 1164 3.11 50.12 -174.47
C ASN A 1164 2.70 48.98 -175.43
N MET A 1165 2.78 47.72 -174.97
CA MET A 1165 2.41 46.55 -175.76
C MET A 1165 0.89 46.34 -175.85
N VAL A 1166 0.16 46.61 -174.76
CA VAL A 1166 -1.27 46.28 -174.65
C VAL A 1166 -2.14 46.83 -175.80
N PRO A 1167 -2.01 48.10 -176.25
CA PRO A 1167 -2.82 48.63 -177.35
C PRO A 1167 -2.57 47.94 -178.70
N VAL A 1168 -1.39 47.33 -178.86
CA VAL A 1168 -0.95 46.66 -180.09
C VAL A 1168 -1.47 45.21 -180.15
N LEU A 1169 -1.70 44.58 -178.99
CA LEU A 1169 -2.17 43.19 -178.89
C LEU A 1169 -3.48 42.93 -179.63
N LYS A 1170 -4.33 43.94 -179.85
CA LYS A 1170 -5.56 43.80 -180.64
C LYS A 1170 -5.31 43.29 -182.06
N TYR A 1171 -4.16 43.62 -182.66
CA TYR A 1171 -3.77 43.13 -183.99
C TYR A 1171 -3.26 41.68 -183.97
N VAL A 1172 -2.97 41.14 -182.78
CA VAL A 1172 -2.48 39.78 -182.53
C VAL A 1172 -3.62 38.85 -182.04
N ARG A 1173 -4.85 39.35 -181.88
CA ARG A 1173 -6.01 38.55 -181.42
C ARG A 1173 -6.49 37.52 -182.45
N GLY A 1174 -6.40 37.86 -183.74
CA GLY A 1174 -6.53 36.92 -184.88
C GLY A 1174 -7.85 36.15 -185.01
N GLU A 1175 -8.98 36.71 -184.60
CA GLU A 1175 -10.30 36.03 -184.58
C GLU A 1175 -10.82 35.58 -185.97
N HIS A 1176 -10.28 36.15 -187.06
CA HIS A 1176 -10.64 35.82 -188.44
C HIS A 1176 -9.48 35.22 -189.25
N LEU A 1177 -8.38 34.83 -188.60
CA LEU A 1177 -7.20 34.29 -189.26
C LEU A 1177 -7.32 32.76 -189.41
N SER A 1178 -7.07 32.23 -190.60
CA SER A 1178 -6.92 30.81 -190.84
C SER A 1178 -5.59 30.29 -190.27
N GLN A 1179 -5.43 28.96 -190.25
CA GLN A 1179 -4.26 28.31 -189.66
C GLN A 1179 -2.94 28.72 -190.33
N ASP A 1180 -2.95 28.92 -191.66
CA ASP A 1180 -1.78 29.40 -192.40
C ASP A 1180 -1.40 30.85 -192.03
N HIS A 1181 -2.39 31.71 -191.79
CA HIS A 1181 -2.14 33.10 -191.40
C HIS A 1181 -1.55 33.24 -189.99
N TRP A 1182 -1.85 32.32 -189.07
CA TRP A 1182 -1.23 32.30 -187.74
C TRP A 1182 0.26 31.95 -187.81
N LEU A 1183 0.66 31.04 -188.70
CA LEU A 1183 2.06 30.67 -188.89
C LEU A 1183 2.89 31.84 -189.44
N ASP A 1184 2.33 32.62 -190.37
CA ASP A 1184 3.00 33.82 -190.87
C ASP A 1184 3.12 34.90 -189.80
N MET A 1185 2.10 35.07 -188.94
CA MET A 1185 2.18 35.99 -187.81
C MET A 1185 3.23 35.54 -186.78
N PHE A 1186 3.33 34.25 -186.47
CA PHE A 1186 4.34 33.72 -185.57
C PHE A 1186 5.76 33.91 -186.11
N ARG A 1187 5.98 33.73 -187.42
CA ARG A 1187 7.27 34.08 -188.04
C ARG A 1187 7.57 35.57 -187.94
N LEU A 1188 6.58 36.43 -188.17
CA LEU A 1188 6.77 37.88 -188.11
C LEU A 1188 7.19 38.33 -186.71
N LEU A 1189 6.58 37.72 -185.69
CA LEU A 1189 6.84 37.99 -184.27
C LEU A 1189 8.08 37.24 -183.72
N GLY A 1190 8.76 36.45 -184.54
CA GLY A 1190 9.98 35.73 -184.15
C GLY A 1190 9.76 34.58 -183.16
N LEU A 1191 8.53 34.04 -183.08
CA LEU A 1191 8.23 32.94 -182.18
C LEU A 1191 8.84 31.61 -182.68
N PRO A 1192 9.22 30.67 -181.77
CA PRO A 1192 9.93 29.43 -182.14
C PRO A 1192 9.19 28.59 -183.21
N ARG A 1193 9.93 27.97 -184.15
CA ARG A 1193 9.32 27.13 -185.21
C ARG A 1193 8.67 25.88 -184.60
N GLY A 1194 7.33 25.80 -184.62
CA GLY A 1194 6.54 24.69 -184.05
C GLY A 1194 5.42 25.15 -183.10
N THR A 1195 5.35 26.44 -182.77
CA THR A 1195 4.30 27.00 -181.91
C THR A 1195 2.93 26.91 -182.59
N THR A 1196 1.96 26.30 -181.91
CA THR A 1196 0.56 26.23 -182.32
C THR A 1196 -0.31 27.11 -181.43
N LEU A 1197 -1.43 27.62 -181.95
CA LEU A 1197 -2.31 28.54 -181.22
C LEU A 1197 -2.82 27.95 -179.88
N GLU A 1198 -3.05 26.63 -179.83
CA GLU A 1198 -3.53 25.91 -178.65
C GLU A 1198 -2.51 25.83 -177.50
N ARG A 1199 -1.22 26.00 -177.80
CA ARG A 1199 -0.13 25.93 -176.81
C ARG A 1199 0.49 27.28 -176.46
N LEU A 1200 0.01 28.36 -177.07
CA LEU A 1200 0.55 29.71 -176.85
C LEU A 1200 0.02 30.28 -175.52
N THR A 1201 0.93 30.62 -174.61
CA THR A 1201 0.60 31.34 -173.38
C THR A 1201 0.82 32.84 -173.53
N PHE A 1202 0.24 33.62 -172.64
CA PHE A 1202 0.48 35.06 -172.65
C PHE A 1202 1.95 35.40 -172.37
N ASN A 1203 2.63 34.60 -171.53
CA ASN A 1203 4.06 34.74 -171.26
C ASN A 1203 4.90 34.67 -172.54
N ASP A 1204 4.55 33.77 -173.47
CA ASP A 1204 5.28 33.65 -174.74
C ASP A 1204 5.16 34.93 -175.58
N LEU A 1205 4.02 35.62 -175.52
CA LEU A 1205 3.82 36.92 -176.16
C LEU A 1205 4.50 38.05 -175.40
N LEU A 1206 4.47 38.03 -174.06
CA LEU A 1206 5.20 38.99 -173.21
C LEU A 1206 6.72 38.88 -173.41
N GLY A 1207 7.23 37.68 -173.70
CA GLY A 1207 8.63 37.43 -174.01
C GLY A 1207 9.11 38.11 -175.30
N VAL A 1208 8.21 38.32 -176.26
CA VAL A 1208 8.49 39.07 -177.51
C VAL A 1208 7.81 40.45 -177.55
N ALA A 1209 7.43 40.99 -176.38
CA ALA A 1209 6.69 42.24 -176.22
C ALA A 1209 7.28 43.42 -177.00
N ASN A 1210 8.60 43.61 -176.91
CA ASN A 1210 9.29 44.71 -177.60
C ASN A 1210 9.17 44.55 -179.12
N THR A 1211 9.30 43.32 -179.63
CA THR A 1211 9.19 43.00 -181.06
C THR A 1211 7.76 43.18 -181.57
N ILE A 1212 6.75 42.88 -180.74
CA ILE A 1212 5.33 43.14 -181.05
C ILE A 1212 5.09 44.65 -181.19
N ILE A 1213 5.65 45.48 -180.30
CA ILE A 1213 5.52 46.94 -180.35
C ILE A 1213 6.19 47.50 -181.63
N GLU A 1214 7.40 47.05 -181.95
CA GLU A 1214 8.16 47.54 -183.13
C GLU A 1214 7.46 47.22 -184.46
N LYS A 1215 6.84 46.04 -184.60
CA LYS A 1215 6.18 45.60 -185.85
C LYS A 1215 4.68 45.93 -185.94
N ALA A 1216 4.19 46.81 -185.09
CA ALA A 1216 2.77 47.13 -184.96
C ALA A 1216 2.07 47.57 -186.28
N LEU A 1217 2.76 48.33 -187.14
CA LEU A 1217 2.19 48.81 -188.41
C LEU A 1217 2.03 47.68 -189.44
N GLU A 1218 2.99 46.76 -189.53
CA GLU A 1218 2.95 45.61 -190.44
C GLU A 1218 1.83 44.63 -190.06
N LEU A 1219 1.62 44.41 -188.76
CA LEU A 1219 0.54 43.59 -188.22
C LEU A 1219 -0.85 44.16 -188.55
N LYS A 1220 -0.99 45.49 -188.63
CA LYS A 1220 -2.24 46.19 -188.96
C LYS A 1220 -2.58 46.16 -190.46
N VAL A 1221 -1.59 46.21 -191.35
CA VAL A 1221 -1.82 46.15 -192.80
C VAL A 1221 -2.23 44.74 -193.22
N SER A 1222 -1.53 43.73 -192.70
CA SER A 1222 -1.78 42.32 -193.02
C SER A 1222 -3.19 41.87 -192.63
N THR A 1223 -3.71 42.33 -191.49
CA THR A 1223 -5.08 42.00 -191.04
C THR A 1223 -6.19 42.71 -191.82
N ASN A 1224 -5.95 43.90 -192.42
CA ASN A 1224 -6.98 44.66 -193.14
C ASN A 1224 -7.13 44.27 -194.62
N ILE A 1225 -6.07 43.79 -195.29
CA ILE A 1225 -6.14 43.35 -196.70
C ILE A 1225 -6.96 42.06 -196.85
N LEU A 1226 -6.89 41.17 -195.86
CA LEU A 1226 -7.64 39.90 -195.82
C LEU A 1226 -9.16 40.10 -195.64
N MET A 1227 -9.62 41.18 -195.02
CA MET A 1227 -11.05 41.46 -194.80
C MET A 1227 -11.82 41.96 -196.04
N LYS A 1228 -11.15 42.46 -197.09
CA LYS A 1228 -11.81 43.02 -198.31
C LYS A 1228 -11.93 42.04 -199.50
N GLY A 1229 -11.22 40.89 -199.48
CA GLY A 1229 -11.16 39.94 -200.60
C GLY A 1229 -12.36 38.99 -200.76
N HIS A 1230 -13.30 38.95 -199.81
CA HIS A 1230 -14.35 37.92 -199.78
C HIS A 1230 -15.73 38.34 -200.32
N ALA A 1231 -15.90 39.56 -200.86
CA ALA A 1231 -17.22 40.08 -201.27
C ALA A 1231 -17.45 40.26 -202.79
N SER A 1232 -16.54 39.84 -203.68
CA SER A 1232 -16.73 40.01 -205.14
C SER A 1232 -16.37 38.76 -205.96
N LYS A 1233 -17.18 37.71 -205.83
CA LYS A 1233 -17.45 36.68 -206.86
C LYS A 1233 -18.47 35.68 -206.32
N GLU A 1234 -19.74 35.84 -206.68
CA GLU A 1234 -20.55 34.80 -207.35
C GLU A 1234 -22.03 35.25 -207.50
N THR A 1235 -22.40 35.62 -208.73
CA THR A 1235 -23.74 35.40 -209.30
C THR A 1235 -23.60 35.27 -210.82
N GLN A 1236 -24.20 34.20 -211.37
CA GLN A 1236 -24.39 33.78 -212.79
C GLN A 1236 -23.36 32.85 -213.48
N ASN A 1237 -23.64 31.52 -213.45
CA ASN A 1237 -23.96 30.68 -214.63
C ASN A 1237 -24.67 29.35 -214.20
N ILE A 1238 -25.48 28.75 -215.10
CA ILE A 1238 -26.71 27.95 -214.87
C ILE A 1238 -26.56 26.41 -215.12
N ASP A 1239 -27.52 25.63 -214.55
CA ASP A 1239 -27.92 24.20 -214.72
C ASP A 1239 -27.00 23.07 -214.20
N LEU A 1240 -27.21 22.66 -212.93
CA LEU A 1240 -28.07 21.53 -212.51
C LEU A 1240 -28.43 21.69 -211.01
#